data_AF-A0A836GRW6-F1
#
_entry.id   AF-A0A836GRW6-F1
#
_cell.length_a   1.000
_cell.length_b   1.000
_cell.length_c   1.000
_cell.angle_alpha   90.00
_cell.angle_beta   90.00
_cell.angle_gamma   90.00
#
_symmetry.space_group_name_H-M   'P 1'
#
loop_
_entity.id
_entity.type
_entity.pdbx_description
1 polymer ?
#
loop_
_entity_poly.entity_id
_entity_poly.type
_entity_poly.pdbx_seq_one_letter_code
_entity_poly.pdbx_strand_id
1 'polypeptide(L)'
;MSASASERRHTRGAASGAPKLKARYLRMPSAKAATFAYLRKEAERDVPVSSFPSTVLGVRGVPDGLSWGSARCSPVYAGTAYTPPPQHPSKVTRSSSLTGDVAWGSTLRINSARERASTAPLQRTTSGACTEKRCKYVVGTMRHCGSIYEEMARQLLATGRWSHLSVRQCSITKALIVCETQKDLCDTNMHLLLGEKIPCERVIATRRLISKRYQNRAIEGSGKRPIAYASRPYPSLGHRMPMGSGDDGEARVVDFVENTRSITLKSSMVTSLLKYHHYSWDTLGHYLPLSFKLMPCQSSYDERRHLLATAKNGVRPPHEADEPRMWIVKSSAGCHGDNIGIFRGDYQGILKLLRFVDSQHDTQAWVAQQYVDRPLLYHRRKFDIRCWALLLRDAYEIYVHEELVMRTSSVPYNRETATSNTPTGRLAHITNHCVQETSKMYSFYEESNELWREHLDGLIRYKGMTRAAKRRQEKHPPDRSPPSQELNGGGVSDPPVSLHNVRDSPNPTTRERNRGDSTATLHSISAHVKASTITLDSHIMPQIHFIIRDSLLAARSHVPDEPAVPPTHTFQVFGYDFLIDEDLKVWLLEINGAPGGPDRLKPALVKDTIELAVAPYFPGTMNLKVKRHNGYVRVYP
;
A
#
# COMPACT_ATOMS: atom_id res chain seq x y z
N MET A 1 -74.33 16.50 8.40
CA MET A 1 -75.56 16.08 9.08
C MET A 1 -75.70 14.56 8.94
N SER A 2 -76.57 13.94 9.75
CA SER A 2 -77.02 12.52 9.65
C SER A 2 -77.77 12.26 8.32
N ALA A 3 -78.11 11.04 7.88
CA ALA A 3 -78.42 9.75 8.55
C ALA A 3 -77.99 8.56 7.61
N SER A 4 -77.65 7.32 8.02
CA SER A 4 -78.40 6.22 8.69
C SER A 4 -79.65 5.74 7.91
N ALA A 5 -79.98 4.44 7.69
CA ALA A 5 -79.38 3.13 8.03
C ALA A 5 -79.78 2.10 6.91
N SER A 6 -79.94 0.75 7.00
CA SER A 6 -79.92 -0.28 8.07
C SER A 6 -79.83 -1.71 7.47
N GLU A 7 -79.31 -2.71 8.22
CA GLU A 7 -79.82 -4.11 8.44
C GLU A 7 -80.31 -5.03 7.26
N ARG A 8 -80.26 -6.38 7.25
CA ARG A 8 -79.95 -7.44 8.26
C ARG A 8 -79.48 -8.77 7.60
N ARG A 9 -78.39 -9.35 8.15
CA ARG A 9 -78.18 -10.74 8.65
C ARG A 9 -78.89 -11.98 8.04
N HIS A 10 -78.10 -13.05 7.78
CA HIS A 10 -78.20 -14.43 8.36
C HIS A 10 -76.94 -15.26 7.95
N THR A 11 -76.04 -15.69 8.85
CA THR A 11 -75.90 -17.03 9.52
C THR A 11 -75.82 -18.26 8.59
N ARG A 12 -74.97 -19.29 8.81
CA ARG A 12 -74.06 -19.68 9.93
C ARG A 12 -73.08 -20.78 9.46
N GLY A 13 -71.95 -21.00 10.14
CA GLY A 13 -71.14 -22.24 10.02
C GLY A 13 -69.69 -22.09 10.52
N ALA A 14 -69.26 -22.90 11.50
CA ALA A 14 -67.90 -22.85 12.06
C ALA A 14 -67.49 -24.14 12.81
N ALA A 15 -66.29 -24.67 12.51
CA ALA A 15 -65.51 -25.66 13.28
C ALA A 15 -64.10 -25.73 12.61
N SER A 16 -63.03 -25.16 13.15
CA SER A 16 -62.18 -25.61 14.29
C SER A 16 -61.09 -26.62 13.91
N GLY A 17 -59.83 -26.17 13.88
CA GLY A 17 -58.64 -27.01 13.71
C GLY A 17 -57.34 -26.24 13.98
N ALA A 18 -56.59 -26.64 15.01
CA ALA A 18 -55.25 -26.14 15.29
C ALA A 18 -54.20 -27.04 14.60
N PRO A 19 -52.96 -26.57 14.33
CA PRO A 19 -51.93 -26.71 15.37
C PRO A 19 -50.72 -25.72 15.36
N LYS A 20 -50.01 -25.69 16.50
CA LYS A 20 -48.55 -25.46 16.67
C LYS A 20 -47.96 -24.10 16.22
N LEU A 21 -47.62 -23.26 17.21
CA LEU A 21 -46.64 -22.18 17.05
C LEU A 21 -45.24 -22.73 16.70
N LYS A 22 -44.51 -22.01 15.83
CA LYS A 22 -43.05 -21.99 15.78
C LYS A 22 -42.57 -20.55 15.95
N ALA A 23 -41.77 -20.27 16.97
CA ALA A 23 -41.19 -18.95 17.17
C ALA A 23 -40.16 -18.66 16.06
N ARG A 24 -40.47 -17.71 15.17
CA ARG A 24 -39.50 -17.13 14.24
C ARG A 24 -38.83 -15.93 14.91
N TYR A 25 -37.55 -16.07 15.26
CA TYR A 25 -36.71 -14.91 15.54
C TYR A 25 -36.57 -14.07 14.27
N LEU A 26 -37.25 -12.92 14.23
CA LEU A 26 -37.10 -11.94 13.16
C LEU A 26 -35.72 -11.27 13.27
N ARG A 27 -34.80 -11.68 12.39
CA ARG A 27 -33.46 -11.11 12.29
C ARG A 27 -33.54 -9.71 11.67
N MET A 28 -33.70 -8.69 12.51
CA MET A 28 -33.76 -7.29 12.11
C MET A 28 -32.53 -6.90 11.24
N PRO A 29 -32.70 -6.10 10.17
CA PRO A 29 -31.57 -5.61 9.37
C PRO A 29 -30.66 -4.69 10.19
N SER A 30 -29.34 -4.79 9.98
CA SER A 30 -28.41 -3.81 10.57
C SER A 30 -28.52 -2.45 9.85
N ALA A 31 -28.28 -1.35 10.55
CA ALA A 31 -28.47 0.00 10.01
C ALA A 31 -27.55 0.38 8.83
N LYS A 32 -26.51 -0.42 8.54
CA LYS A 32 -25.76 -0.34 7.27
C LYS A 32 -26.71 -0.48 6.08
N ALA A 33 -27.54 -1.52 6.08
CA ALA A 33 -28.48 -1.82 5.01
C ALA A 33 -29.50 -0.69 4.79
N ALA A 34 -29.92 0.01 5.85
CA ALA A 34 -30.84 1.15 5.74
C ALA A 34 -30.22 2.34 4.98
N THR A 35 -28.92 2.58 5.11
CA THR A 35 -28.22 3.63 4.35
C THR A 35 -27.95 3.18 2.91
N PHE A 36 -27.61 1.90 2.68
CA PHE A 36 -27.34 1.39 1.33
C PHE A 36 -28.60 1.16 0.47
N ALA A 37 -29.76 0.88 1.08
CA ALA A 37 -31.05 0.81 0.38
C ALA A 37 -31.46 2.17 -0.24
N TYR A 38 -31.02 3.29 0.33
CA TYR A 38 -31.21 4.62 -0.24
C TYR A 38 -30.26 4.85 -1.43
N LEU A 39 -28.96 4.57 -1.24
CA LEU A 39 -27.91 4.77 -2.25
C LEU A 39 -28.17 4.02 -3.56
N ARG A 40 -28.68 2.78 -3.49
CA ARG A 40 -29.04 1.99 -4.67
C ARG A 40 -30.12 2.66 -5.55
N LYS A 41 -31.04 3.40 -4.93
CA LYS A 41 -32.27 3.90 -5.58
C LYS A 41 -32.08 5.19 -6.39
N GLU A 42 -30.96 5.90 -6.18
CA GLU A 42 -30.57 7.06 -6.99
C GLU A 42 -29.57 6.68 -8.10
N ALA A 43 -28.82 5.59 -7.94
CA ALA A 43 -27.89 5.09 -8.96
C ALA A 43 -28.57 4.47 -10.20
N GLU A 44 -29.86 4.15 -10.11
CA GLU A 44 -30.67 3.56 -11.20
C GLU A 44 -31.29 4.65 -12.13
N ARG A 45 -30.71 5.85 -12.18
CA ARG A 45 -31.15 7.01 -12.99
C ARG A 45 -30.07 7.53 -13.95
N ASP A 46 -29.64 6.71 -14.89
CA ASP A 46 -28.78 7.15 -15.99
C ASP A 46 -29.53 8.08 -16.98
N VAL A 47 -28.84 9.11 -17.45
CA VAL A 47 -29.26 9.98 -18.56
C VAL A 47 -28.34 9.69 -19.76
N PRO A 48 -28.87 9.43 -20.97
CA PRO A 48 -28.05 8.97 -22.09
C PRO A 48 -27.08 10.06 -22.58
N VAL A 49 -25.82 9.69 -22.75
CA VAL A 49 -24.77 10.55 -23.32
C VAL A 49 -24.92 10.58 -24.84
N SER A 50 -25.24 11.74 -25.41
CA SER A 50 -25.26 11.96 -26.86
C SER A 50 -23.93 12.52 -27.37
N SER A 51 -23.50 12.04 -28.55
CA SER A 51 -22.25 12.40 -29.20
C SER A 51 -22.48 13.35 -30.39
N PHE A 52 -21.77 14.47 -30.46
CA PHE A 52 -21.70 15.33 -31.65
C PHE A 52 -20.32 16.02 -31.79
N PRO A 53 -19.94 16.55 -32.97
CA PRO A 53 -18.55 16.50 -33.45
C PRO A 53 -17.90 17.87 -33.71
N SER A 54 -16.62 17.83 -34.10
CA SER A 54 -15.80 19.00 -34.42
C SER A 54 -16.12 19.60 -35.80
N THR A 55 -16.32 20.92 -35.87
CA THR A 55 -16.28 21.69 -37.13
C THR A 55 -15.59 23.04 -36.91
N VAL A 56 -14.88 23.54 -37.93
CA VAL A 56 -14.13 24.82 -37.91
C VAL A 56 -14.74 25.78 -38.93
N LEU A 57 -14.93 27.06 -38.54
CA LEU A 57 -15.12 28.29 -39.34
C LEU A 57 -15.33 29.46 -38.34
N GLY A 58 -15.23 30.76 -38.66
CA GLY A 58 -14.90 31.43 -39.93
C GLY A 58 -15.09 32.95 -39.78
N VAL A 59 -14.01 33.71 -39.69
CA VAL A 59 -13.92 35.15 -39.32
C VAL A 59 -14.79 36.11 -40.16
N ARG A 60 -15.48 37.10 -39.52
CA ARG A 60 -15.47 38.57 -39.81
C ARG A 60 -16.62 39.35 -39.15
N GLY A 61 -16.39 40.65 -38.84
CA GLY A 61 -17.43 41.66 -38.54
C GLY A 61 -17.15 42.52 -37.30
N VAL A 62 -16.87 43.81 -37.49
CA VAL A 62 -16.74 44.87 -36.46
C VAL A 62 -17.52 46.09 -36.97
N PRO A 63 -18.20 46.88 -36.11
CA PRO A 63 -17.62 48.19 -35.78
C PRO A 63 -17.73 48.61 -34.30
N ASP A 64 -16.77 49.45 -33.95
CA ASP A 64 -16.40 50.10 -32.69
C ASP A 64 -17.50 50.88 -31.92
N GLY A 65 -17.28 51.10 -30.62
CA GLY A 65 -18.11 52.00 -29.80
C GLY A 65 -17.69 52.20 -28.33
N LEU A 66 -16.79 53.17 -28.10
CA LEU A 66 -16.49 53.86 -26.82
C LEU A 66 -15.77 53.10 -25.68
N SER A 67 -14.58 53.64 -25.38
CA SER A 67 -13.64 53.41 -24.27
C SER A 67 -14.14 53.97 -22.90
N TRP A 68 -13.49 53.86 -21.73
CA TRP A 68 -12.06 53.84 -21.35
C TRP A 68 -11.79 53.04 -20.05
N GLY A 69 -10.50 52.78 -19.75
CA GLY A 69 -10.01 52.68 -18.36
C GLY A 69 -9.34 51.35 -17.97
N SER A 70 -8.01 51.25 -18.11
CA SER A 70 -7.22 50.10 -17.66
C SER A 70 -6.43 50.40 -16.39
N ALA A 71 -6.56 49.55 -15.37
CA ALA A 71 -5.59 49.44 -14.27
C ALA A 71 -5.32 47.96 -13.97
N ARG A 72 -4.04 47.57 -13.89
CA ARG A 72 -3.61 46.21 -13.50
C ARG A 72 -2.98 46.29 -12.11
N CYS A 73 -3.38 45.41 -11.20
CA CYS A 73 -2.76 45.30 -9.87
C CYS A 73 -2.06 43.95 -9.71
N SER A 74 -0.73 43.99 -9.65
CA SER A 74 0.09 42.88 -9.15
C SER A 74 0.23 43.00 -7.63
N PRO A 75 0.18 41.90 -6.85
CA PRO A 75 0.56 41.94 -5.44
C PRO A 75 2.07 42.13 -5.30
N VAL A 76 2.49 43.14 -4.54
CA VAL A 76 3.90 43.35 -4.16
C VAL A 76 4.16 42.66 -2.81
N TYR A 77 5.27 41.93 -2.70
CA TYR A 77 5.73 41.42 -1.40
C TYR A 77 6.34 42.56 -0.58
N ALA A 78 5.80 42.80 0.62
CA ALA A 78 6.41 43.71 1.59
C ALA A 78 7.62 43.05 2.27
N GLY A 79 8.72 43.78 2.40
CA GLY A 79 9.91 43.32 3.12
C GLY A 79 9.85 43.64 4.62
N THR A 80 10.50 42.80 5.42
CA THR A 80 10.81 43.07 6.83
C THR A 80 12.32 43.08 7.03
N ALA A 81 12.82 44.03 7.82
CA ALA A 81 14.24 44.22 8.02
C ALA A 81 14.83 43.22 9.04
N TYR A 82 16.12 42.88 8.86
CA TYR A 82 16.94 42.20 9.87
C TYR A 82 18.23 42.98 10.08
N THR A 83 18.55 43.26 11.34
CA THR A 83 19.79 43.93 11.76
C THR A 83 20.90 42.91 12.03
N PRO A 84 22.18 43.23 11.76
CA PRO A 84 23.30 42.33 11.98
C PRO A 84 23.89 42.43 13.40
N PRO A 85 24.42 41.34 13.99
CA PRO A 85 25.28 41.39 15.16
C PRO A 85 26.75 41.74 14.78
N PRO A 86 27.56 42.27 15.73
CA PRO A 86 28.92 42.76 15.46
C PRO A 86 30.01 41.65 15.44
N GLN A 87 31.21 42.01 15.00
CA GLN A 87 32.40 41.14 14.94
C GLN A 87 33.48 41.53 15.98
N HIS A 88 34.54 40.70 16.05
CA HIS A 88 35.84 40.84 16.74
C HIS A 88 35.91 40.39 18.23
N PRO A 89 37.07 39.89 18.71
CA PRO A 89 38.06 39.09 17.97
C PRO A 89 38.68 37.89 18.76
N SER A 90 39.16 36.89 17.99
CA SER A 90 40.31 36.00 18.25
C SER A 90 40.61 35.46 19.67
N LYS A 91 40.62 34.12 19.80
CA LYS A 91 41.74 33.37 20.42
C LYS A 91 41.84 31.93 19.90
N VAL A 92 42.99 31.31 20.10
CA VAL A 92 43.42 30.06 19.43
C VAL A 92 43.53 28.89 20.41
N THR A 93 43.01 27.72 20.03
CA THR A 93 43.59 26.40 20.38
C THR A 93 43.14 25.32 19.39
N ARG A 94 43.91 24.22 19.30
CA ARG A 94 43.69 23.08 18.39
C ARG A 94 43.04 21.89 19.11
N SER A 95 42.22 21.12 18.41
CA SER A 95 42.37 19.64 18.33
C SER A 95 41.53 19.06 17.17
N SER A 96 41.76 17.79 16.84
CA SER A 96 41.46 17.17 15.54
C SER A 96 40.43 16.05 15.60
N SER A 97 39.61 15.92 14.56
CA SER A 97 39.34 14.63 13.87
C SER A 97 38.69 14.89 12.51
N LEU A 98 38.95 14.04 11.51
CA LEU A 98 38.51 14.27 10.12
C LEU A 98 37.26 13.45 9.75
N THR A 99 36.35 14.09 9.01
CA THR A 99 35.48 13.45 8.01
C THR A 99 35.49 14.34 6.77
N GLY A 100 35.89 13.81 5.61
CA GLY A 100 36.04 14.59 4.39
C GLY A 100 35.13 14.10 3.27
N ASP A 101 34.21 14.94 2.83
CA ASP A 101 33.42 14.73 1.62
C ASP A 101 34.31 14.87 0.36
N VAL A 102 34.09 14.00 -0.63
CA VAL A 102 34.79 14.07 -1.93
C VAL A 102 33.78 14.22 -3.06
N ALA A 103 33.58 15.46 -3.49
CA ALA A 103 32.84 15.77 -4.71
C ALA A 103 33.68 15.40 -5.95
N TRP A 104 33.15 14.56 -6.83
CA TRP A 104 33.82 14.15 -8.07
C TRP A 104 33.42 15.03 -9.25
N GLY A 105 34.40 15.70 -9.86
CA GLY A 105 34.17 16.51 -11.06
C GLY A 105 35.44 17.14 -11.64
N SER A 106 36.15 16.41 -12.50
CA SER A 106 37.09 17.02 -13.45
C SER A 106 37.30 16.13 -14.69
N THR A 107 37.19 16.75 -15.86
CA THR A 107 37.41 16.11 -17.17
C THR A 107 38.89 16.14 -17.51
N LEU A 108 39.48 15.02 -17.92
CA LEU A 108 40.85 14.98 -18.48
C LEU A 108 40.84 14.67 -19.98
N ARG A 109 41.58 15.49 -20.74
CA ARG A 109 41.82 15.32 -22.17
C ARG A 109 42.99 14.36 -22.38
N ILE A 110 42.91 13.51 -23.40
CA ILE A 110 44.06 12.74 -23.89
C ILE A 110 44.80 13.61 -24.92
N ASN A 111 46.07 13.88 -24.67
CA ASN A 111 47.01 14.41 -25.67
C ASN A 111 48.02 13.32 -26.02
N SER A 112 48.43 13.27 -27.29
CA SER A 112 49.39 12.28 -27.80
C SER A 112 50.84 12.73 -27.65
N ALA A 113 51.72 11.80 -27.28
CA ALA A 113 53.15 11.92 -27.43
C ALA A 113 53.73 10.60 -27.96
N ARG A 114 54.76 10.67 -28.80
CA ARG A 114 55.55 9.53 -29.27
C ARG A 114 56.82 9.45 -28.44
N GLU A 115 57.27 8.23 -28.14
CA GLU A 115 58.70 7.95 -27.98
C GLU A 115 59.02 6.52 -28.41
N ARG A 116 60.31 6.19 -28.60
CA ARG A 116 60.76 4.95 -29.26
C ARG A 116 61.70 4.11 -28.40
N ALA A 117 61.42 2.81 -28.41
CA ALA A 117 62.38 1.68 -28.42
C ALA A 117 63.45 1.55 -27.33
N SER A 118 63.38 0.44 -26.60
CA SER A 118 64.50 -0.51 -26.49
C SER A 118 63.96 -1.95 -26.45
N THR A 119 64.84 -2.95 -26.61
CA THR A 119 64.45 -4.35 -26.91
C THR A 119 65.04 -5.36 -25.92
N ALA A 120 64.20 -6.28 -25.41
CA ALA A 120 64.61 -7.52 -24.74
C ALA A 120 63.64 -8.67 -25.11
N PRO A 121 64.08 -9.95 -25.10
CA PRO A 121 63.36 -11.05 -25.77
C PRO A 121 62.29 -11.78 -24.94
N LEU A 122 61.59 -12.69 -25.62
CA LEU A 122 60.41 -13.45 -25.20
C LEU A 122 60.52 -14.18 -23.85
N GLN A 123 59.40 -14.21 -23.13
CA GLN A 123 58.80 -15.48 -22.71
C GLN A 123 57.30 -15.51 -23.04
N ARG A 124 56.84 -16.59 -23.70
CA ARG A 124 55.41 -16.88 -23.90
C ARG A 124 54.87 -17.60 -22.67
N THR A 125 54.23 -16.87 -21.75
CA THR A 125 53.25 -17.49 -20.85
C THR A 125 51.91 -17.58 -21.57
N THR A 126 51.38 -18.79 -21.73
CA THR A 126 50.07 -19.02 -22.35
C THR A 126 48.97 -18.70 -21.33
N SER A 127 48.68 -17.42 -21.13
CA SER A 127 47.44 -17.00 -20.47
C SER A 127 46.26 -17.49 -21.30
N GLY A 128 45.47 -18.41 -20.74
CA GLY A 128 44.26 -18.90 -21.38
C GLY A 128 43.33 -17.73 -21.67
N ALA A 129 42.66 -17.76 -22.83
CA ALA A 129 41.82 -16.66 -23.28
C ALA A 129 40.71 -16.38 -22.26
N CYS A 130 40.89 -15.31 -21.47
CA CYS A 130 39.83 -14.73 -20.68
C CYS A 130 38.84 -14.12 -21.66
N THR A 131 37.82 -14.90 -22.05
CA THR A 131 36.72 -14.41 -22.87
C THR A 131 36.00 -13.35 -22.06
N GLU A 132 36.27 -12.08 -22.37
CA GLU A 132 35.55 -10.94 -21.81
C GLU A 132 34.06 -11.26 -21.86
N LYS A 133 33.38 -11.15 -20.71
CA LYS A 133 31.94 -11.35 -20.61
C LYS A 133 31.25 -10.17 -21.29
N ARG A 134 31.22 -10.20 -22.63
CA ARG A 134 30.61 -9.18 -23.47
C ARG A 134 29.15 -9.01 -23.01
N CYS A 135 28.81 -7.80 -22.56
CA CYS A 135 27.45 -7.46 -22.17
C CYS A 135 26.51 -7.77 -23.34
N LYS A 136 25.56 -8.68 -23.12
CA LYS A 136 24.56 -9.06 -24.13
C LYS A 136 23.36 -8.12 -24.06
N TYR A 137 23.00 -7.73 -22.84
CA TYR A 137 21.76 -7.04 -22.54
C TYR A 137 22.00 -5.57 -22.17
N VAL A 138 20.99 -4.73 -22.39
CA VAL A 138 21.07 -3.28 -22.17
C VAL A 138 19.91 -2.85 -21.28
N VAL A 139 20.24 -2.29 -20.11
CA VAL A 139 19.25 -1.67 -19.20
C VAL A 139 19.37 -0.15 -19.29
N GLY A 140 18.27 0.51 -19.65
CA GLY A 140 18.13 1.96 -19.55
C GLY A 140 17.55 2.36 -18.21
N THR A 141 18.10 3.38 -17.55
CA THR A 141 17.50 3.96 -16.33
C THR A 141 17.16 5.42 -16.52
N MET A 142 15.96 5.85 -16.10
CA MET A 142 15.66 7.26 -15.91
C MET A 142 16.15 7.79 -14.56
N ARG A 143 16.43 9.10 -14.48
CA ARG A 143 16.97 9.77 -13.28
C ARG A 143 16.13 9.54 -12.02
N HIS A 144 14.82 9.35 -12.17
CA HIS A 144 13.89 9.16 -11.06
C HIS A 144 13.06 7.86 -11.20
N CYS A 145 13.71 6.76 -11.62
CA CYS A 145 13.10 5.42 -11.57
C CYS A 145 12.88 4.92 -10.12
N GLY A 146 13.74 5.33 -9.17
CA GLY A 146 13.55 5.10 -7.74
C GLY A 146 14.32 3.88 -7.21
N SER A 147 14.51 3.85 -5.89
CA SER A 147 15.58 3.06 -5.25
C SER A 147 15.48 1.53 -5.41
N ILE A 148 14.29 0.97 -5.62
CA ILE A 148 14.10 -0.46 -5.96
C ILE A 148 14.64 -0.77 -7.36
N TYR A 149 14.47 0.15 -8.32
CA TYR A 149 14.91 -0.05 -9.70
C TYR A 149 16.37 0.43 -9.92
N GLU A 150 16.87 1.35 -9.10
CA GLU A 150 18.31 1.66 -9.00
C GLU A 150 19.11 0.46 -8.44
N GLU A 151 18.59 -0.21 -7.40
CA GLU A 151 19.10 -1.50 -6.92
C GLU A 151 19.06 -2.55 -8.03
N MET A 152 17.96 -2.61 -8.80
CA MET A 152 17.81 -3.57 -9.89
C MET A 152 18.87 -3.37 -10.96
N ALA A 153 19.07 -2.14 -11.44
CA ALA A 153 20.13 -1.83 -12.40
C ALA A 153 21.51 -2.26 -11.88
N ARG A 154 21.83 -1.95 -10.62
CA ARG A 154 23.11 -2.32 -9.99
C ARG A 154 23.30 -3.83 -9.86
N GLN A 155 22.27 -4.59 -9.48
CA GLN A 155 22.36 -6.06 -9.43
C GLN A 155 22.49 -6.68 -10.82
N LEU A 156 21.77 -6.16 -11.83
CA LEU A 156 21.91 -6.61 -13.22
C LEU A 156 23.31 -6.34 -13.77
N LEU A 157 23.90 -5.18 -13.50
CA LEU A 157 25.27 -4.85 -13.90
C LEU A 157 26.32 -5.74 -13.22
N ALA A 158 26.14 -6.06 -11.94
CA ALA A 158 27.05 -6.94 -11.18
C ALA A 158 27.16 -8.38 -11.76
N THR A 159 26.23 -8.80 -12.63
CA THR A 159 26.33 -10.08 -13.35
C THR A 159 27.45 -10.11 -14.42
N GLY A 160 27.90 -8.94 -14.90
CA GLY A 160 28.74 -8.83 -16.09
C GLY A 160 28.05 -9.26 -17.39
N ARG A 161 26.70 -9.29 -17.43
CA ARG A 161 25.90 -9.65 -18.63
C ARG A 161 25.14 -8.47 -19.21
N TRP A 162 25.00 -7.40 -18.44
CA TRP A 162 24.26 -6.19 -18.76
C TRP A 162 25.20 -5.00 -18.93
N SER A 163 24.89 -4.10 -19.84
CA SER A 163 25.41 -2.73 -19.90
C SER A 163 24.30 -1.73 -19.59
N HIS A 164 24.71 -0.53 -19.19
CA HIS A 164 23.82 0.55 -18.75
C HIS A 164 23.78 1.68 -19.78
N LEU A 165 22.63 2.35 -19.86
CA LEU A 165 22.46 3.66 -20.51
C LEU A 165 21.59 4.56 -19.64
N SER A 166 21.97 5.83 -19.51
CA SER A 166 21.12 6.83 -18.87
C SER A 166 20.09 7.36 -19.86
N VAL A 167 18.82 7.39 -19.47
CA VAL A 167 17.69 7.82 -20.32
C VAL A 167 17.07 9.09 -19.74
N ARG A 168 16.96 10.14 -20.55
CA ARG A 168 16.31 11.40 -20.15
C ARG A 168 15.15 11.74 -21.07
N GLN A 169 14.16 12.44 -20.53
CA GLN A 169 13.11 13.06 -21.34
C GLN A 169 13.59 14.41 -21.88
N CYS A 170 13.35 14.67 -23.17
CA CYS A 170 13.48 16.01 -23.72
C CYS A 170 12.37 16.92 -23.18
N SER A 171 12.75 18.07 -22.61
CA SER A 171 11.82 19.02 -21.98
C SER A 171 10.78 19.57 -22.95
N ILE A 172 11.14 19.78 -24.21
CA ILE A 172 10.27 20.33 -25.27
C ILE A 172 9.49 19.21 -25.94
N THR A 173 10.16 18.33 -26.70
CA THR A 173 9.50 17.33 -27.56
C THR A 173 8.88 16.16 -26.81
N LYS A 174 9.14 16.04 -25.49
CA LYS A 174 8.70 14.94 -24.62
C LYS A 174 9.19 13.54 -25.02
N ALA A 175 9.99 13.42 -26.07
CA ALA A 175 10.67 12.19 -26.49
C ALA A 175 11.68 11.72 -25.43
N LEU A 176 12.02 10.42 -25.46
CA LEU A 176 13.10 9.85 -24.65
C LEU A 176 14.37 9.74 -25.50
N ILE A 177 15.50 10.13 -24.90
CA ILE A 177 16.82 10.14 -25.53
C ILE A 177 17.87 9.57 -24.57
N VAL A 178 18.86 8.90 -25.16
CA VAL A 178 20.00 8.31 -24.46
C VAL A 178 21.03 9.41 -24.17
N CYS A 179 21.46 9.55 -22.92
CA CYS A 179 22.34 10.64 -22.48
C CYS A 179 23.74 10.54 -23.10
N GLU A 180 24.26 9.33 -23.28
CA GLU A 180 25.63 9.06 -23.74
C GLU A 180 25.80 9.32 -25.24
N THR A 181 24.72 9.16 -26.02
CA THR A 181 24.75 9.24 -27.50
C THR A 181 23.88 10.35 -28.09
N GLN A 182 23.04 10.98 -27.27
CA GLN A 182 21.96 11.91 -27.66
C GLN A 182 20.96 11.36 -28.70
N LYS A 183 21.00 10.05 -28.98
CA LYS A 183 20.06 9.38 -29.88
C LYS A 183 18.68 9.24 -29.25
N ASP A 184 17.67 9.18 -30.10
CA ASP A 184 16.32 8.77 -29.74
C ASP A 184 16.32 7.34 -29.17
N LEU A 185 15.46 7.09 -28.18
CA LEU A 185 15.21 5.74 -27.70
C LEU A 185 14.69 4.82 -28.81
N CYS A 186 14.12 5.36 -29.90
CA CYS A 186 13.71 4.59 -31.06
C CYS A 186 14.85 4.20 -32.02
N ASP A 187 16.04 4.80 -31.87
CA ASP A 187 17.27 4.44 -32.61
C ASP A 187 18.23 3.59 -31.75
N THR A 188 17.79 3.21 -30.55
CA THR A 188 18.60 2.49 -29.54
C THR A 188 17.98 1.15 -29.25
N ASN A 189 18.74 0.07 -29.42
CA ASN A 189 18.30 -1.25 -28.99
C ASN A 189 18.47 -1.40 -27.47
N MET A 190 17.36 -1.57 -26.75
CA MET A 190 17.32 -1.57 -25.29
C MET A 190 16.42 -2.69 -24.80
N HIS A 191 16.89 -3.51 -23.86
CA HIS A 191 16.20 -4.75 -23.47
C HIS A 191 15.24 -4.53 -22.30
N LEU A 192 15.69 -3.75 -21.31
CA LEU A 192 14.92 -3.36 -20.14
C LEU A 192 14.94 -1.82 -20.01
N LEU A 193 13.78 -1.21 -19.80
CA LEU A 193 13.67 0.19 -19.38
C LEU A 193 13.16 0.23 -17.94
N LEU A 194 13.94 0.91 -17.08
CA LEU A 194 13.60 1.24 -15.70
C LEU A 194 13.35 2.75 -15.61
N GLY A 195 12.17 3.21 -15.22
CA GLY A 195 11.80 4.59 -15.55
C GLY A 195 10.67 5.27 -14.80
N GLU A 196 10.49 6.53 -15.16
CA GLU A 196 9.44 7.38 -14.60
C GLU A 196 8.08 7.00 -15.20
N LYS A 197 7.05 6.98 -14.35
CA LYS A 197 5.68 6.56 -14.69
C LYS A 197 5.14 7.13 -16.00
N ILE A 198 5.09 8.45 -16.17
CA ILE A 198 4.47 9.08 -17.36
C ILE A 198 5.28 8.79 -18.65
N PRO A 199 6.63 8.88 -18.66
CA PRO A 199 7.43 8.38 -19.77
C PRO A 199 7.22 6.90 -20.12
N CYS A 200 7.21 5.99 -19.14
CA CYS A 200 7.02 4.56 -19.39
C CYS A 200 5.59 4.25 -19.90
N GLU A 201 4.55 4.86 -19.31
CA GLU A 201 3.16 4.82 -19.80
C GLU A 201 3.09 5.18 -21.31
N ARG A 202 3.87 6.18 -21.78
CA ARG A 202 3.94 6.51 -23.21
C ARG A 202 4.75 5.53 -24.05
N VAL A 203 5.87 4.99 -23.55
CA VAL A 203 6.69 4.03 -24.31
C VAL A 203 5.88 2.79 -24.67
N ILE A 204 5.18 2.22 -23.69
CA ILE A 204 4.39 0.99 -23.86
C ILE A 204 3.20 1.27 -24.80
N ALA A 205 2.46 2.36 -24.59
CA ALA A 205 1.36 2.78 -25.47
C ALA A 205 1.81 3.07 -26.91
N THR A 206 2.99 3.67 -27.12
CA THR A 206 3.55 3.88 -28.46
C THR A 206 3.92 2.56 -29.13
N ARG A 207 4.61 1.65 -28.43
CA ARG A 207 4.92 0.31 -28.96
C ARG A 207 3.65 -0.44 -29.34
N ARG A 208 2.65 -0.48 -28.45
CA ARG A 208 1.30 -1.04 -28.70
C ARG A 208 0.68 -0.54 -29.99
N LEU A 209 0.66 0.77 -30.19
CA LEU A 209 0.03 1.41 -31.35
C LEU A 209 0.74 1.02 -32.67
N ILE A 210 2.07 0.95 -32.67
CA ILE A 210 2.84 0.56 -33.87
C ILE A 210 2.65 -0.95 -34.14
N SER A 211 2.71 -1.80 -33.11
CA SER A 211 2.48 -3.25 -33.25
C SER A 211 1.07 -3.56 -33.79
N LYS A 212 0.01 -2.89 -33.29
CA LYS A 212 -1.36 -3.06 -33.82
C LYS A 212 -1.48 -2.60 -35.28
N ARG A 213 -0.82 -1.52 -35.69
CA ARG A 213 -0.75 -1.08 -37.10
C ARG A 213 -0.04 -2.09 -38.01
N TYR A 214 1.00 -2.75 -37.51
CA TYR A 214 1.68 -3.83 -38.25
C TYR A 214 0.77 -5.06 -38.43
N GLN A 215 0.09 -5.49 -37.36
CA GLN A 215 -0.85 -6.62 -37.42
C GLN A 215 -1.98 -6.40 -38.43
N ASN A 216 -2.59 -5.21 -38.46
CA ASN A 216 -3.61 -4.87 -39.46
C ASN A 216 -3.06 -4.95 -40.89
N ARG A 217 -1.90 -4.34 -41.17
CA ARG A 217 -1.26 -4.38 -42.49
C ARG A 217 -0.88 -5.80 -42.93
N ALA A 218 -0.48 -6.67 -42.01
CA ALA A 218 -0.19 -8.07 -42.31
C ALA A 218 -1.45 -8.84 -42.73
N ILE A 219 -2.60 -8.53 -42.13
CA ILE A 219 -3.92 -9.10 -42.49
C ILE A 219 -4.39 -8.53 -43.84
N GLU A 220 -4.38 -7.21 -44.01
CA GLU A 220 -4.77 -6.52 -45.25
C GLU A 220 -3.91 -6.96 -46.46
N GLY A 221 -2.61 -7.16 -46.25
CA GLY A 221 -1.66 -7.61 -47.27
C GLY A 221 -1.67 -9.11 -47.56
N SER A 222 -2.45 -9.93 -46.85
CA SER A 222 -2.48 -11.38 -47.08
C SER A 222 -3.89 -11.98 -47.10
N GLY A 223 -4.37 -12.27 -48.32
CA GLY A 223 -5.59 -13.07 -48.57
C GLY A 223 -5.43 -14.56 -48.23
N LYS A 224 -4.64 -14.90 -47.20
CA LYS A 224 -4.41 -16.27 -46.70
C LYS A 224 -4.40 -16.25 -45.17
N ARG A 225 -4.86 -17.35 -44.55
CA ARG A 225 -5.09 -17.46 -43.10
C ARG A 225 -3.86 -17.06 -42.27
N PRO A 226 -4.05 -16.47 -41.07
CA PRO A 226 -2.95 -16.15 -40.17
C PRO A 226 -2.13 -17.42 -39.86
N ILE A 227 -0.82 -17.33 -40.09
CA ILE A 227 0.11 -18.44 -39.88
C ILE A 227 0.28 -18.64 -38.36
N ALA A 228 0.12 -19.88 -37.91
CA ALA A 228 0.30 -20.23 -36.49
C ALA A 228 1.73 -19.92 -36.03
N TYR A 229 1.86 -19.20 -34.91
CA TYR A 229 3.15 -18.72 -34.42
C TYR A 229 4.00 -19.86 -33.84
N ALA A 230 5.05 -20.24 -34.57
CA ALA A 230 6.13 -21.09 -34.07
C ALA A 230 7.49 -20.63 -34.60
N SER A 231 8.40 -20.30 -33.68
CA SER A 231 9.86 -20.34 -33.85
C SER A 231 10.44 -19.76 -35.17
N ARG A 232 10.13 -18.50 -35.50
CA ARG A 232 10.94 -17.66 -36.39
C ARG A 232 11.23 -16.31 -35.72
N PRO A 233 12.41 -15.70 -35.94
CA PRO A 233 12.62 -14.29 -35.58
C PRO A 233 11.60 -13.42 -36.32
N TYR A 234 11.21 -12.31 -35.71
CA TYR A 234 10.14 -11.45 -36.23
C TYR A 234 10.50 -10.93 -37.63
N PRO A 235 9.59 -11.02 -38.64
CA PRO A 235 9.88 -10.54 -39.98
C PRO A 235 10.14 -9.04 -39.93
N SER A 236 11.36 -8.62 -40.29
CA SER A 236 11.91 -7.29 -40.00
C SER A 236 10.90 -6.18 -40.24
N LEU A 237 10.36 -5.59 -39.16
CA LEU A 237 9.21 -4.70 -39.28
C LEU A 237 9.56 -3.44 -40.07
N GLY A 238 10.81 -2.98 -40.03
CA GLY A 238 11.25 -1.72 -40.66
C GLY A 238 10.61 -0.47 -40.03
N HIS A 239 9.84 -0.62 -38.96
CA HIS A 239 9.19 0.46 -38.24
C HIS A 239 10.01 0.85 -37.02
N ARG A 240 10.38 2.12 -36.94
CA ARG A 240 11.14 2.73 -35.82
C ARG A 240 10.29 2.71 -34.54
N MET A 241 10.58 1.78 -33.62
CA MET A 241 9.91 1.65 -32.32
C MET A 241 10.83 2.07 -31.16
N PRO A 242 10.30 2.68 -30.07
CA PRO A 242 11.06 2.87 -28.84
C PRO A 242 11.67 1.55 -28.34
N MET A 243 12.94 1.60 -27.91
CA MET A 243 13.75 0.45 -27.49
C MET A 243 14.13 -0.54 -28.62
N GLY A 244 13.91 -0.15 -29.87
CA GLY A 244 14.12 -0.99 -31.06
C GLY A 244 12.88 -1.79 -31.45
N SER A 245 12.82 -2.22 -32.72
CA SER A 245 11.69 -2.96 -33.31
C SER A 245 11.42 -4.32 -32.67
N GLY A 246 12.44 -4.96 -32.09
CA GLY A 246 12.37 -6.35 -31.64
C GLY A 246 12.72 -7.36 -32.75
N ASP A 247 13.14 -6.90 -33.94
CA ASP A 247 13.53 -7.77 -35.07
C ASP A 247 14.70 -8.73 -34.76
N ASP A 248 15.41 -8.50 -33.65
CA ASP A 248 16.45 -9.39 -33.11
C ASP A 248 15.91 -10.63 -32.40
N GLY A 249 14.60 -10.70 -32.12
CA GLY A 249 13.96 -11.82 -31.43
C GLY A 249 14.11 -11.81 -29.90
N GLU A 250 14.83 -10.84 -29.32
CA GLU A 250 14.95 -10.70 -27.86
C GLU A 250 13.72 -9.97 -27.30
N ALA A 251 13.46 -10.12 -25.99
CA ALA A 251 12.36 -9.45 -25.32
C ALA A 251 12.55 -7.92 -25.21
N ARG A 252 11.46 -7.19 -24.95
CA ARG A 252 11.46 -5.77 -24.55
C ARG A 252 10.57 -5.61 -23.31
N VAL A 253 11.18 -5.24 -22.18
CA VAL A 253 10.55 -5.24 -20.85
C VAL A 253 10.55 -3.82 -20.27
N VAL A 254 9.44 -3.42 -19.63
CA VAL A 254 9.32 -2.14 -18.91
C VAL A 254 8.77 -2.36 -17.50
N ASP A 255 9.32 -1.64 -16.52
CA ASP A 255 9.02 -1.70 -15.08
C ASP A 255 7.69 -1.04 -14.64
N PHE A 256 6.77 -0.86 -15.60
CA PHE A 256 5.53 -0.14 -15.39
C PHE A 256 4.34 -0.79 -16.10
N VAL A 257 3.20 -0.92 -15.40
CA VAL A 257 1.92 -1.39 -15.98
C VAL A 257 0.95 -0.21 -16.12
N GLU A 258 0.51 0.04 -17.36
CA GLU A 258 -0.38 1.15 -17.72
C GLU A 258 -1.69 1.18 -16.93
N ASN A 259 -2.26 2.39 -16.78
CA ASN A 259 -3.55 2.67 -16.16
C ASN A 259 -3.72 2.24 -14.68
N THR A 260 -2.68 1.72 -14.03
CA THR A 260 -2.64 1.41 -12.58
C THR A 260 -2.94 2.62 -11.68
N ARG A 261 -2.96 3.84 -12.22
CA ARG A 261 -3.56 5.04 -11.57
C ARG A 261 -4.98 4.79 -11.04
N SER A 262 -5.72 3.85 -11.63
CA SER A 262 -7.01 3.36 -11.14
C SER A 262 -6.98 2.93 -9.66
N ILE A 263 -5.85 2.44 -9.17
CA ILE A 263 -5.65 2.05 -7.76
C ILE A 263 -4.53 2.80 -7.05
N THR A 264 -3.57 3.43 -7.75
CA THR A 264 -2.46 4.18 -7.12
C THR A 264 -2.74 5.67 -6.92
N LEU A 265 -3.99 6.12 -7.02
CA LEU A 265 -4.43 7.48 -6.65
C LEU A 265 -5.63 7.36 -5.72
N LYS A 266 -5.65 8.10 -4.60
CA LYS A 266 -6.53 7.78 -3.47
C LYS A 266 -8.02 7.79 -3.83
N SER A 267 -8.51 8.79 -4.57
CA SER A 267 -9.91 8.83 -5.02
C SER A 267 -10.21 7.80 -6.12
N SER A 268 -9.31 7.63 -7.09
CA SER A 268 -9.45 6.60 -8.14
C SER A 268 -9.55 5.20 -7.54
N MET A 269 -8.76 4.91 -6.50
CA MET A 269 -8.78 3.64 -5.76
C MET A 269 -10.16 3.39 -5.16
N VAL A 270 -10.74 4.37 -4.47
CA VAL A 270 -12.10 4.27 -3.91
C VAL A 270 -13.12 4.02 -5.02
N THR A 271 -13.07 4.77 -6.13
CA THR A 271 -14.01 4.59 -7.26
C THR A 271 -13.87 3.24 -7.96
N SER A 272 -12.64 2.78 -8.21
CA SER A 272 -12.38 1.52 -8.92
C SER A 272 -12.70 0.29 -8.07
N LEU A 273 -12.38 0.33 -6.77
CA LEU A 273 -12.78 -0.71 -5.82
C LEU A 273 -14.30 -0.75 -5.64
N LEU A 274 -14.97 0.40 -5.52
CA LEU A 274 -16.44 0.43 -5.48
C LEU A 274 -17.05 -0.16 -6.75
N LYS A 275 -16.58 0.26 -7.93
CA LYS A 275 -17.08 -0.27 -9.21
C LYS A 275 -16.89 -1.80 -9.31
N TYR A 276 -15.75 -2.32 -8.86
CA TYR A 276 -15.47 -3.76 -8.82
C TYR A 276 -16.41 -4.51 -7.87
N HIS A 277 -16.69 -3.94 -6.69
CA HIS A 277 -17.65 -4.49 -5.71
C HIS A 277 -19.11 -4.11 -5.97
N HIS A 278 -19.48 -3.74 -7.20
CA HIS A 278 -20.85 -3.32 -7.58
C HIS A 278 -21.45 -2.24 -6.65
N TYR A 279 -20.61 -1.30 -6.22
CA TYR A 279 -20.88 -0.22 -5.25
C TYR A 279 -21.31 -0.71 -3.84
N SER A 280 -21.03 -1.97 -3.51
CA SER A 280 -21.30 -2.58 -2.20
C SER A 280 -20.23 -2.23 -1.16
N TRP A 281 -20.55 -1.29 -0.27
CA TRP A 281 -19.79 -1.05 0.95
C TRP A 281 -19.93 -2.16 2.00
N ASP A 282 -20.95 -3.02 1.92
CA ASP A 282 -21.01 -4.22 2.76
C ASP A 282 -19.90 -5.22 2.37
N THR A 283 -19.48 -5.25 1.10
CA THR A 283 -18.31 -6.04 0.66
C THR A 283 -17.01 -5.26 0.90
N LEU A 284 -16.88 -4.05 0.35
CA LEU A 284 -15.63 -3.27 0.39
C LEU A 284 -15.23 -2.82 1.80
N GLY A 285 -16.20 -2.58 2.68
CA GLY A 285 -15.99 -2.23 4.09
C GLY A 285 -15.38 -3.37 4.93
N HIS A 286 -15.23 -4.56 4.38
CA HIS A 286 -14.44 -5.63 5.01
C HIS A 286 -12.94 -5.32 5.05
N TYR A 287 -12.40 -4.40 4.24
CA TYR A 287 -10.97 -4.05 4.31
C TYR A 287 -10.62 -2.60 3.98
N LEU A 288 -11.47 -1.84 3.28
CA LEU A 288 -11.27 -0.40 3.07
C LEU A 288 -12.12 0.38 4.10
N PRO A 289 -11.56 1.34 4.86
CA PRO A 289 -12.37 2.21 5.72
C PRO A 289 -13.34 3.03 4.85
N LEU A 290 -14.56 3.26 5.34
CA LEU A 290 -15.61 3.98 4.61
C LEU A 290 -15.04 5.31 4.07
N SER A 291 -15.12 5.52 2.74
CA SER A 291 -14.42 6.60 2.06
C SER A 291 -15.35 7.33 1.09
N PHE A 292 -15.22 8.66 1.02
CA PHE A 292 -15.99 9.52 0.14
C PHE A 292 -15.07 10.47 -0.63
N LYS A 293 -15.29 10.57 -1.95
CA LYS A 293 -14.62 11.54 -2.83
C LYS A 293 -15.23 12.93 -2.63
N LEU A 294 -14.38 13.92 -2.38
CA LEU A 294 -14.72 15.34 -2.28
C LEU A 294 -14.02 16.13 -3.39
N MET A 295 -14.62 17.22 -3.84
CA MET A 295 -14.04 18.14 -4.84
C MET A 295 -14.11 19.58 -4.30
N PRO A 296 -12.98 20.30 -4.13
CA PRO A 296 -12.98 21.66 -3.61
C PRO A 296 -13.93 22.58 -4.39
N CYS A 297 -14.86 23.23 -3.67
CA CYS A 297 -15.89 24.13 -4.19
C CYS A 297 -16.87 23.55 -5.22
N GLN A 298 -16.84 22.24 -5.52
CA GLN A 298 -17.63 21.61 -6.59
C GLN A 298 -18.70 20.65 -6.03
N SER A 299 -19.58 21.18 -5.18
CA SER A 299 -20.58 20.44 -4.40
C SER A 299 -21.66 19.69 -5.20
N SER A 300 -21.72 19.88 -6.52
CA SER A 300 -22.61 19.17 -7.45
C SER A 300 -22.04 17.86 -7.99
N TYR A 301 -20.73 17.63 -7.84
CA TYR A 301 -20.00 16.50 -8.46
C TYR A 301 -19.22 15.64 -7.44
N ASP A 302 -19.57 15.74 -6.16
CA ASP A 302 -18.89 15.05 -5.07
C ASP A 302 -19.85 14.41 -4.04
N GLU A 303 -19.29 13.61 -3.14
CA GLU A 303 -20.04 12.77 -2.21
C GLU A 303 -20.36 13.46 -0.87
N ARG A 304 -20.22 14.80 -0.76
CA ARG A 304 -20.38 15.51 0.53
C ARG A 304 -21.74 15.31 1.18
N ARG A 305 -22.80 15.08 0.39
CA ARG A 305 -24.15 14.74 0.88
C ARG A 305 -24.18 13.40 1.61
N HIS A 306 -23.46 12.39 1.10
CA HIS A 306 -23.36 11.06 1.72
C HIS A 306 -22.52 11.10 2.99
N LEU A 307 -21.40 11.84 2.97
CA LEU A 307 -20.60 12.10 4.17
C LEU A 307 -21.45 12.77 5.28
N LEU A 308 -22.19 13.84 4.96
CA LEU A 308 -23.09 14.52 5.90
C LEU A 308 -24.22 13.62 6.44
N ALA A 309 -24.70 12.65 5.66
CA ALA A 309 -25.68 11.67 6.12
C ALA A 309 -25.11 10.74 7.21
N THR A 310 -23.80 10.47 7.23
CA THR A 310 -23.19 9.62 8.28
C THR A 310 -23.27 10.20 9.68
N ALA A 311 -23.32 11.54 9.83
CA ALA A 311 -23.55 12.22 11.10
C ALA A 311 -25.04 12.28 11.51
N LYS A 312 -25.97 12.02 10.58
CA LYS A 312 -27.42 12.04 10.83
C LYS A 312 -27.99 10.66 11.13
N ASN A 313 -27.53 9.62 10.42
CA ASN A 313 -28.03 8.24 10.53
C ASN A 313 -27.43 7.52 11.75
N GLY A 314 -27.59 8.10 12.95
CA GLY A 314 -26.84 7.81 14.17
C GLY A 314 -27.10 6.46 14.87
N VAL A 315 -27.45 5.39 14.14
CA VAL A 315 -27.61 4.04 14.73
C VAL A 315 -26.24 3.42 14.98
N ARG A 316 -25.77 3.54 16.22
CA ARG A 316 -24.54 2.89 16.71
C ARG A 316 -24.83 1.43 17.07
N PRO A 317 -23.90 0.47 16.83
CA PRO A 317 -23.91 -0.80 17.54
C PRO A 317 -23.89 -0.57 19.07
N PRO A 318 -24.51 -1.42 19.90
CA PRO A 318 -24.55 -1.22 21.35
C PRO A 318 -23.18 -1.12 22.06
N HIS A 319 -22.12 -1.63 21.43
CA HIS A 319 -20.74 -1.57 21.93
C HIS A 319 -19.90 -0.42 21.34
N GLU A 320 -20.48 0.46 20.53
CA GLU A 320 -19.84 1.69 20.01
C GLU A 320 -20.56 2.96 20.53
N ALA A 321 -21.15 2.89 21.73
CA ALA A 321 -22.12 3.86 22.21
C ALA A 321 -21.52 5.25 22.51
N ASP A 322 -20.35 5.31 23.17
CA ASP A 322 -19.94 6.53 23.89
C ASP A 322 -19.19 7.56 23.06
N GLU A 323 -18.41 7.15 22.05
CA GLU A 323 -17.51 8.05 21.31
C GLU A 323 -17.93 8.31 19.86
N PRO A 324 -17.81 9.55 19.34
CA PRO A 324 -18.05 9.84 17.94
C PRO A 324 -16.93 9.28 17.06
N ARG A 325 -17.30 8.76 15.86
CA ARG A 325 -16.35 8.39 14.81
C ARG A 325 -15.44 9.57 14.45
N MET A 326 -14.28 9.28 13.87
CA MET A 326 -13.39 10.29 13.29
C MET A 326 -13.17 10.07 11.79
N TRP A 327 -12.80 11.14 11.09
CA TRP A 327 -12.55 11.17 9.65
C TRP A 327 -11.18 11.77 9.37
N ILE A 328 -10.41 11.14 8.49
CA ILE A 328 -9.14 11.63 7.97
C ILE A 328 -9.32 12.07 6.51
N VAL A 329 -8.89 13.28 6.21
CA VAL A 329 -8.92 13.87 4.87
C VAL A 329 -7.54 13.84 4.25
N LYS A 330 -7.47 13.46 2.97
CA LYS A 330 -6.23 13.30 2.19
C LYS A 330 -6.44 13.82 0.75
N SER A 331 -5.51 14.61 0.20
CA SER A 331 -5.50 14.93 -1.25
C SER A 331 -5.16 13.69 -2.08
N SER A 332 -5.76 13.51 -3.26
CA SER A 332 -5.55 12.30 -4.10
C SER A 332 -4.17 12.20 -4.75
N ALA A 333 -3.50 13.31 -5.01
CA ALA A 333 -2.11 13.33 -5.48
C ALA A 333 -1.12 13.65 -4.35
N GLY A 334 -1.61 13.91 -3.14
CA GLY A 334 -0.79 14.12 -1.94
C GLY A 334 0.03 12.89 -1.57
N CYS A 335 1.35 13.10 -1.50
CA CYS A 335 2.36 12.20 -0.95
C CYS A 335 2.90 12.79 0.38
N HIS A 336 3.83 12.09 1.03
CA HIS A 336 4.57 12.56 2.23
C HIS A 336 3.73 12.90 3.49
N GLY A 337 2.42 12.66 3.49
CA GLY A 337 1.54 12.94 4.63
C GLY A 337 1.12 14.41 4.76
N ASP A 338 1.50 15.25 3.80
CA ASP A 338 1.12 16.65 3.75
C ASP A 338 -0.36 16.86 3.40
N ASN A 339 -0.88 18.01 3.82
CA ASN A 339 -2.29 18.38 3.64
C ASN A 339 -3.29 17.34 4.19
N ILE A 340 -2.89 16.59 5.22
CA ILE A 340 -3.77 15.69 5.97
C ILE A 340 -4.34 16.39 7.20
N GLY A 341 -5.66 16.32 7.37
CA GLY A 341 -6.38 16.75 8.58
C GLY A 341 -7.28 15.63 9.12
N ILE A 342 -7.47 15.60 10.44
CA ILE A 342 -8.37 14.65 11.13
C ILE A 342 -9.46 15.43 11.86
N PHE A 343 -10.72 15.00 11.72
CA PHE A 343 -11.91 15.69 12.18
C PHE A 343 -12.85 14.72 12.91
N ARG A 344 -13.72 15.26 13.78
CA ARG A 344 -14.83 14.50 14.37
C ARG A 344 -15.90 14.20 13.30
N GLY A 345 -16.59 13.08 13.46
CA GLY A 345 -17.74 12.65 12.65
C GLY A 345 -19.09 13.07 13.21
N ASP A 346 -19.11 13.97 14.20
CA ASP A 346 -20.31 14.75 14.53
C ASP A 346 -20.59 15.78 13.42
N TYR A 347 -21.81 16.33 13.38
CA TYR A 347 -22.24 17.23 12.32
C TYR A 347 -21.35 18.48 12.21
N GLN A 348 -20.87 19.02 13.35
CA GLN A 348 -19.97 20.18 13.37
C GLN A 348 -18.57 19.83 12.84
N GLY A 349 -18.04 18.66 13.17
CA GLY A 349 -16.77 18.16 12.68
C GLY A 349 -16.78 17.91 11.18
N ILE A 350 -17.86 17.35 10.63
CA ILE A 350 -18.02 17.21 9.17
C ILE A 350 -18.15 18.59 8.48
N LEU A 351 -18.83 19.58 9.09
CA LEU A 351 -18.83 20.94 8.53
C LEU A 351 -17.45 21.60 8.55
N LYS A 352 -16.64 21.37 9.59
CA LYS A 352 -15.22 21.82 9.64
C LYS A 352 -14.37 21.12 8.57
N LEU A 353 -14.57 19.81 8.39
CA LEU A 353 -13.93 18.99 7.37
C LEU A 353 -14.20 19.52 5.95
N LEU A 354 -15.48 19.76 5.62
CA LEU A 354 -15.86 20.27 4.30
C LEU A 354 -15.29 21.67 4.04
N ARG A 355 -15.33 22.57 5.04
CA ARG A 355 -14.70 23.89 4.95
C ARG A 355 -13.18 23.82 4.76
N PHE A 356 -12.51 22.83 5.35
CA PHE A 356 -11.08 22.61 5.14
C PHE A 356 -10.77 22.12 3.71
N VAL A 357 -11.62 21.29 3.10
CA VAL A 357 -11.43 20.85 1.69
C VAL A 357 -11.74 21.97 0.72
N ASP A 358 -12.83 22.72 0.91
CA ASP A 358 -13.20 23.83 0.04
C ASP A 358 -12.20 25.01 0.14
N SER A 359 -11.39 25.11 1.21
CA SER A 359 -10.35 26.14 1.36
C SER A 359 -8.99 25.82 0.71
N GLN A 360 -8.85 24.69 0.00
CA GLN A 360 -7.56 24.27 -0.57
C GLN A 360 -7.24 24.94 -1.92
N HIS A 361 -8.27 25.51 -2.58
CA HIS A 361 -8.19 26.20 -3.87
C HIS A 361 -7.57 25.40 -5.03
N ASP A 362 -7.35 24.09 -4.86
CA ASP A 362 -6.89 23.18 -5.91
C ASP A 362 -8.06 22.55 -6.69
N THR A 363 -7.75 21.96 -7.85
CA THR A 363 -8.69 21.24 -8.72
C THR A 363 -8.62 19.72 -8.56
N GLN A 364 -7.89 19.24 -7.56
CA GLN A 364 -7.68 17.81 -7.32
C GLN A 364 -8.86 17.21 -6.56
N ALA A 365 -9.05 15.90 -6.73
CA ALA A 365 -9.99 15.17 -5.89
C ALA A 365 -9.38 14.94 -4.50
N TRP A 366 -10.21 15.04 -3.48
CA TRP A 366 -9.87 14.73 -2.09
C TRP A 366 -10.63 13.49 -1.62
N VAL A 367 -10.15 12.82 -0.58
CA VAL A 367 -10.84 11.68 0.04
C VAL A 367 -11.02 11.95 1.52
N ALA A 368 -12.28 11.94 1.97
CA ALA A 368 -12.64 11.84 3.38
C ALA A 368 -12.87 10.37 3.72
N GLN A 369 -11.99 9.80 4.54
CA GLN A 369 -11.95 8.38 4.90
C GLN A 369 -12.18 8.23 6.39
N GLN A 370 -12.92 7.20 6.83
CA GLN A 370 -13.10 6.92 8.24
C GLN A 370 -11.74 6.62 8.87
N TYR A 371 -11.40 7.37 9.93
CA TYR A 371 -10.16 7.17 10.66
C TYR A 371 -10.29 5.94 11.56
N VAL A 372 -9.35 5.00 11.45
CA VAL A 372 -9.24 3.85 12.36
C VAL A 372 -8.61 4.37 13.65
N ASP A 373 -9.47 4.59 14.64
CA ASP A 373 -9.19 5.28 15.90
C ASP A 373 -8.81 4.34 17.06
N ARG A 374 -8.97 3.03 16.88
CA ARG A 374 -8.52 1.98 17.78
C ARG A 374 -7.51 1.04 17.08
N PRO A 375 -6.33 1.56 16.66
CA PRO A 375 -5.29 0.77 16.01
C PRO A 375 -4.66 -0.25 16.97
N LEU A 376 -4.02 -1.28 16.41
CA LEU A 376 -3.04 -2.07 17.13
C LEU A 376 -1.82 -1.18 17.45
N LEU A 377 -1.31 -1.26 18.68
CA LEU A 377 -0.23 -0.41 19.17
C LEU A 377 0.99 -1.25 19.57
N TYR A 378 2.19 -0.79 19.19
CA TYR A 378 3.46 -1.36 19.63
C TYR A 378 4.07 -0.41 20.69
N HIS A 379 4.25 -0.90 21.92
CA HIS A 379 4.62 -0.07 23.10
C HIS A 379 3.82 1.25 23.21
N ARG A 380 2.48 1.17 23.05
CA ARG A 380 1.53 2.30 23.00
C ARG A 380 1.69 3.27 21.82
N ARG A 381 2.67 3.09 20.92
CA ARG A 381 2.87 3.90 19.72
C ARG A 381 2.08 3.29 18.54
N LYS A 382 1.52 4.13 17.69
CA LYS A 382 0.87 3.70 16.44
C LYS A 382 1.92 3.27 15.43
N PHE A 383 1.61 2.30 14.59
CA PHE A 383 2.41 1.98 13.40
C PHE A 383 1.48 1.72 12.21
N ASP A 384 2.04 1.78 11.00
CA ASP A 384 1.45 1.14 9.81
C ASP A 384 2.39 0.05 9.29
N ILE A 385 1.93 -0.75 8.33
CA ILE A 385 2.74 -1.81 7.70
C ILE A 385 2.86 -1.52 6.20
N ARG A 386 4.09 -1.54 5.70
CA ARG A 386 4.42 -1.60 4.28
C ARG A 386 4.70 -3.05 3.88
N CYS A 387 3.95 -3.55 2.90
CA CYS A 387 4.23 -4.79 2.18
C CYS A 387 4.55 -4.48 0.70
N TRP A 388 5.24 -5.38 0.01
CA TRP A 388 5.48 -5.26 -1.44
C TRP A 388 4.72 -6.33 -2.22
N ALA A 389 4.19 -5.94 -3.37
CA ALA A 389 3.51 -6.82 -4.31
C ALA A 389 4.11 -6.65 -5.71
N LEU A 390 4.08 -7.71 -6.51
CA LEU A 390 4.56 -7.74 -7.89
C LEU A 390 3.43 -8.22 -8.80
N LEU A 391 3.11 -7.43 -9.82
CA LEU A 391 2.24 -7.84 -10.92
C LEU A 391 3.11 -8.19 -12.14
N LEU A 392 2.94 -9.39 -12.69
CA LEU A 392 3.46 -9.76 -14.01
C LEU A 392 2.30 -9.68 -15.01
N ARG A 393 2.24 -8.62 -15.82
CA ARG A 393 1.04 -8.24 -16.58
C ARG A 393 0.64 -9.25 -17.65
N ASP A 394 1.61 -9.94 -18.23
CA ASP A 394 1.44 -10.79 -19.43
C ASP A 394 0.49 -11.98 -19.18
N ALA A 395 0.72 -12.72 -18.09
CA ALA A 395 -0.20 -13.75 -17.59
C ALA A 395 -1.16 -13.21 -16.50
N TYR A 396 -0.99 -11.95 -16.09
CA TYR A 396 -1.70 -11.28 -15.00
C TYR A 396 -1.45 -11.87 -13.60
N GLU A 397 -0.28 -12.48 -13.40
CA GLU A 397 0.08 -13.16 -12.16
C GLU A 397 0.34 -12.14 -11.04
N ILE A 398 -0.21 -12.38 -9.85
CA ILE A 398 -0.05 -11.49 -8.69
C ILE A 398 0.73 -12.20 -7.60
N TYR A 399 1.79 -11.56 -7.13
CA TYR A 399 2.68 -12.03 -6.08
C TYR A 399 2.73 -11.04 -4.91
N VAL A 400 2.89 -11.54 -3.68
CA VAL A 400 3.08 -10.76 -2.45
C VAL A 400 4.37 -11.21 -1.79
N HIS A 401 5.20 -10.25 -1.38
CA HIS A 401 6.47 -10.54 -0.72
C HIS A 401 6.24 -10.88 0.77
N GLU A 402 6.90 -11.90 1.29
CA GLU A 402 6.78 -12.37 2.67
C GLU A 402 7.33 -11.37 3.68
N GLU A 403 8.39 -10.64 3.31
CA GLU A 403 8.94 -9.55 4.12
C GLU A 403 8.09 -8.28 4.06
N LEU A 404 8.01 -7.63 5.22
CA LEU A 404 7.28 -6.38 5.46
C LEU A 404 8.06 -5.51 6.44
N VAL A 405 7.73 -4.22 6.49
CA VAL A 405 8.26 -3.30 7.51
C VAL A 405 7.12 -2.57 8.21
N MET A 406 7.15 -2.55 9.54
CA MET A 406 6.30 -1.69 10.36
C MET A 406 6.96 -0.31 10.42
N ARG A 407 6.22 0.76 10.08
CA ARG A 407 6.68 2.15 10.23
C ARG A 407 6.02 2.75 11.46
N THR A 408 6.81 3.06 12.48
CA THR A 408 6.30 3.46 13.80
C THR A 408 6.18 4.97 13.96
N SER A 409 5.22 5.38 14.78
CA SER A 409 5.21 6.72 15.35
C SER A 409 6.27 6.82 16.45
N SER A 410 6.96 7.96 16.51
CA SER A 410 7.88 8.32 17.60
C SER A 410 7.16 8.65 18.92
N VAL A 411 5.82 8.77 18.91
CA VAL A 411 5.02 9.35 20.00
C VAL A 411 3.93 8.36 20.43
N PRO A 412 3.66 8.20 21.74
CA PRO A 412 2.54 7.40 22.23
C PRO A 412 1.20 7.86 21.62
N TYR A 413 0.39 6.91 21.18
CA TYR A 413 -0.93 7.18 20.61
C TYR A 413 -1.91 7.59 21.70
N ASN A 414 -2.64 8.67 21.46
CA ASN A 414 -3.69 9.20 22.31
C ASN A 414 -4.88 9.58 21.41
N ARG A 415 -6.08 9.04 21.65
CA ARG A 415 -7.23 9.23 20.73
C ARG A 415 -7.71 10.68 20.74
N GLU A 416 -7.58 11.35 21.87
CA GLU A 416 -8.06 12.70 22.12
C GLU A 416 -7.24 13.77 21.37
N THR A 417 -5.93 13.54 21.15
CA THR A 417 -5.05 14.41 20.35
C THR A 417 -5.29 14.36 18.85
N ALA A 418 -6.13 13.43 18.35
CA ALA A 418 -6.30 13.17 16.92
C ALA A 418 -6.74 14.40 16.11
N THR A 419 -7.63 15.22 16.67
CA THR A 419 -8.10 16.47 16.03
C THR A 419 -7.33 17.71 16.50
N SER A 420 -6.13 17.55 17.05
CA SER A 420 -5.27 18.67 17.45
C SER A 420 -4.26 19.01 16.36
N ASN A 421 -4.13 20.29 16.03
CA ASN A 421 -3.13 20.78 15.07
C ASN A 421 -1.73 20.92 15.71
N THR A 422 -1.41 20.09 16.70
CA THR A 422 -0.11 20.11 17.39
C THR A 422 0.90 19.22 16.65
N PRO A 423 2.21 19.57 16.63
CA PRO A 423 3.24 18.69 16.06
C PRO A 423 3.24 17.30 16.72
N THR A 424 3.09 17.24 18.05
CA THR A 424 3.00 16.00 18.83
C THR A 424 1.80 15.14 18.42
N GLY A 425 0.62 15.74 18.22
CA GLY A 425 -0.55 15.04 17.68
C GLY A 425 -0.32 14.53 16.26
N ARG A 426 0.17 15.37 15.35
CA ARG A 426 0.51 14.97 13.97
C ARG A 426 1.45 13.76 13.96
N LEU A 427 2.49 13.78 14.80
CA LEU A 427 3.42 12.66 14.98
C LEU A 427 2.75 11.39 15.57
N ALA A 428 1.86 11.51 16.55
CA ALA A 428 1.15 10.36 17.14
C ALA A 428 0.20 9.66 16.15
N HIS A 429 -0.34 10.40 15.17
CA HIS A 429 -1.42 9.94 14.30
C HIS A 429 -1.01 9.60 12.86
N ILE A 430 0.09 10.16 12.34
CA ILE A 430 0.58 10.01 10.96
C ILE A 430 1.97 9.36 10.95
N THR A 431 2.07 8.14 10.43
CA THR A 431 3.25 7.25 10.54
C THR A 431 4.21 7.31 9.34
N ASN A 432 3.97 8.20 8.37
CA ASN A 432 4.87 8.41 7.23
C ASN A 432 6.27 8.88 7.69
N HIS A 433 7.33 8.23 7.18
CA HIS A 433 8.76 8.49 7.46
C HIS A 433 9.10 9.99 7.51
N CYS A 434 8.83 10.72 6.43
CA CYS A 434 9.00 12.18 6.29
C CYS A 434 8.25 13.06 7.31
N VAL A 435 7.20 12.55 7.96
CA VAL A 435 6.57 13.23 9.11
C VAL A 435 7.31 12.87 10.39
N GLN A 436 7.71 11.61 10.56
CA GLN A 436 8.44 11.12 11.73
C GLN A 436 9.87 11.66 11.85
N GLU A 437 10.58 11.87 10.74
CA GLU A 437 11.92 12.51 10.71
C GLU A 437 11.95 13.91 11.34
N THR A 438 10.80 14.60 11.41
CA THR A 438 10.69 15.91 12.09
C THR A 438 10.69 15.80 13.63
N SER A 439 10.60 14.58 14.16
CA SER A 439 10.58 14.29 15.60
C SER A 439 11.98 14.29 16.19
N LYS A 440 12.16 14.95 17.34
CA LYS A 440 13.35 14.79 18.19
C LYS A 440 13.50 13.37 18.79
N MET A 441 12.47 12.54 18.66
CA MET A 441 12.44 11.13 19.08
C MET A 441 12.46 10.16 17.88
N TYR A 442 12.77 10.65 16.68
CA TYR A 442 13.03 9.80 15.52
C TYR A 442 14.25 8.92 15.77
N SER A 443 14.21 7.66 15.34
CA SER A 443 15.24 6.65 15.59
C SER A 443 15.55 6.34 17.08
N PHE A 444 14.76 6.84 18.03
CA PHE A 444 15.05 6.72 19.47
C PHE A 444 14.75 5.32 20.05
N TYR A 445 13.68 4.68 19.59
CA TYR A 445 13.26 3.35 20.08
C TYR A 445 13.77 2.21 19.20
N GLU A 446 13.82 2.45 17.91
CA GLU A 446 14.33 1.55 16.87
C GLU A 446 14.87 2.40 15.72
N GLU A 447 15.86 1.89 14.98
CA GLU A 447 16.50 2.60 13.87
C GLU A 447 15.48 2.99 12.79
N SER A 448 15.51 4.26 12.36
CA SER A 448 14.62 4.84 11.33
C SER A 448 13.11 4.69 11.60
N ASN A 449 12.71 4.44 12.85
CA ASN A 449 11.34 4.05 13.21
C ASN A 449 10.84 2.77 12.48
N GLU A 450 11.74 1.86 12.10
CA GLU A 450 11.42 0.65 11.35
C GLU A 450 11.54 -0.64 12.20
N LEU A 451 10.49 -1.46 12.17
CA LEU A 451 10.49 -2.79 12.78
C LEU A 451 10.12 -3.88 11.78
N TRP A 452 10.62 -5.08 12.06
CA TRP A 452 10.70 -6.18 11.10
C TRP A 452 9.66 -7.27 11.40
N ARG A 453 9.49 -8.20 10.46
CA ARG A 453 8.44 -9.24 10.44
C ARG A 453 8.23 -9.97 11.77
N GLU A 454 9.30 -10.26 12.48
CA GLU A 454 9.33 -11.01 13.74
C GLU A 454 8.68 -10.23 14.90
N HIS A 455 8.84 -8.89 14.90
CA HIS A 455 8.27 -7.99 15.88
C HIS A 455 6.74 -7.93 15.75
N LEU A 456 6.26 -7.92 14.50
CA LEU A 456 4.84 -7.97 14.18
C LEU A 456 4.22 -9.30 14.60
N ASP A 457 4.86 -10.42 14.27
CA ASP A 457 4.37 -11.75 14.67
C ASP A 457 4.35 -11.93 16.20
N GLY A 458 5.39 -11.47 16.90
CA GLY A 458 5.41 -11.44 18.37
C GLY A 458 4.25 -10.63 18.98
N LEU A 459 3.97 -9.44 18.42
CA LEU A 459 2.85 -8.60 18.85
C LEU A 459 1.48 -9.26 18.60
N ILE A 460 1.32 -9.93 17.44
CA ILE A 460 0.08 -10.63 17.07
C ILE A 460 -0.15 -11.83 18.00
N ARG A 461 0.88 -12.65 18.25
CA ARG A 461 0.81 -13.77 19.20
C ARG A 461 0.44 -13.29 20.60
N TYR A 462 1.08 -12.22 21.09
CA TYR A 462 0.76 -11.61 22.38
C TYR A 462 -0.71 -11.17 22.45
N LYS A 463 -1.17 -10.35 21.50
CA LYS A 463 -2.57 -9.86 21.46
C LYS A 463 -3.58 -11.01 21.32
N GLY A 464 -3.24 -12.07 20.57
CA GLY A 464 -4.03 -13.29 20.44
C GLY A 464 -4.18 -14.04 21.77
N MET A 465 -3.07 -14.25 22.49
CA MET A 465 -3.08 -14.85 23.83
C MET A 465 -3.89 -14.01 24.83
N THR A 466 -3.75 -12.68 24.83
CA THR A 466 -4.54 -11.79 25.70
C THR A 466 -6.04 -11.88 25.41
N ARG A 467 -6.45 -11.93 24.14
CA ARG A 467 -7.87 -12.09 23.75
C ARG A 467 -8.42 -13.47 24.14
N ALA A 468 -7.60 -14.52 24.05
CA ALA A 468 -7.97 -15.86 24.51
C ALA A 468 -8.11 -15.93 26.05
N ALA A 469 -7.26 -15.23 26.81
CA ALA A 469 -7.35 -15.15 28.27
C ALA A 469 -8.62 -14.43 28.74
N LYS A 470 -8.94 -13.24 28.17
CA LYS A 470 -10.17 -12.51 28.47
C LYS A 470 -11.43 -13.36 28.23
N ARG A 471 -11.51 -14.02 27.07
CA ARG A 471 -12.61 -14.93 26.71
C ARG A 471 -12.75 -16.17 27.61
N ARG A 472 -11.74 -16.51 28.42
CA ARG A 472 -11.84 -17.55 29.46
C ARG A 472 -12.42 -16.97 30.75
N GLN A 473 -11.94 -15.78 31.17
CA GLN A 473 -12.47 -15.05 32.33
C GLN A 473 -13.95 -14.64 32.15
N GLU A 474 -14.34 -14.25 30.94
CA GLU A 474 -15.73 -13.92 30.58
C GLU A 474 -16.68 -15.14 30.62
N LYS A 475 -16.15 -16.36 30.50
CA LYS A 475 -16.92 -17.63 30.54
C LYS A 475 -16.97 -18.26 31.93
N HIS A 476 -15.98 -17.98 32.77
CA HIS A 476 -15.93 -18.38 34.17
C HIS A 476 -15.72 -17.12 35.01
N PRO A 477 -16.78 -16.33 35.27
CA PRO A 477 -16.69 -15.26 36.24
C PRO A 477 -16.24 -15.83 37.60
N PRO A 478 -15.44 -15.09 38.39
CA PRO A 478 -15.01 -15.54 39.70
C PRO A 478 -16.24 -15.80 40.58
N ASP A 479 -16.24 -16.95 41.25
CA ASP A 479 -17.37 -17.36 42.07
C ASP A 479 -17.60 -16.35 43.21
N ARG A 480 -18.87 -16.01 43.45
CA ARG A 480 -19.23 -15.05 44.49
C ARG A 480 -19.40 -15.78 45.81
N SER A 481 -18.28 -15.98 46.51
CA SER A 481 -18.26 -16.36 47.92
C SER A 481 -19.33 -15.54 48.70
N PRO A 482 -20.23 -16.18 49.45
CA PRO A 482 -21.17 -15.47 50.30
C PRO A 482 -20.43 -14.55 51.30
N PRO A 483 -21.00 -13.40 51.68
CA PRO A 483 -20.39 -12.55 52.70
C PRO A 483 -20.29 -13.33 54.02
N SER A 484 -19.09 -13.37 54.60
CA SER A 484 -18.84 -13.95 55.90
C SER A 484 -19.63 -13.20 56.98
N GLN A 485 -20.44 -13.91 57.76
CA GLN A 485 -21.12 -13.33 58.92
C GLN A 485 -20.09 -12.94 59.97
N GLU A 486 -20.15 -11.68 60.43
CA GLU A 486 -19.38 -11.23 61.58
C GLU A 486 -19.97 -11.85 62.86
N LEU A 487 -19.17 -12.68 63.54
CA LEU A 487 -19.52 -13.21 64.86
C LEU A 487 -19.00 -12.26 65.94
N ASN A 488 -19.94 -11.61 66.64
CA ASN A 488 -19.64 -10.87 67.87
C ASN A 488 -19.08 -11.82 68.94
N GLY A 489 -17.97 -11.43 69.58
CA GLY A 489 -17.37 -12.19 70.68
C GLY A 489 -16.26 -11.42 71.37
N GLY A 490 -16.58 -10.77 72.49
CA GLY A 490 -15.61 -10.19 73.43
C GLY A 490 -15.88 -10.72 74.84
N GLY A 491 -14.83 -11.06 75.60
CA GLY A 491 -15.02 -11.66 76.94
C GLY A 491 -13.80 -12.36 77.54
N VAL A 492 -12.77 -11.58 77.86
CA VAL A 492 -11.62 -11.86 78.76
C VAL A 492 -11.73 -13.09 79.71
N SER A 493 -10.72 -13.97 79.72
CA SER A 493 -10.02 -14.43 80.95
C SER A 493 -8.83 -15.38 80.65
N ASP A 494 -7.87 -15.43 81.59
CA ASP A 494 -6.55 -16.09 81.56
C ASP A 494 -6.17 -16.45 83.04
N PRO A 495 -5.11 -17.24 83.36
CA PRO A 495 -4.33 -18.23 82.59
C PRO A 495 -4.49 -19.62 83.30
N PRO A 496 -3.49 -20.32 83.94
CA PRO A 496 -2.09 -20.68 83.65
C PRO A 496 -1.80 -22.22 83.76
N VAL A 497 -0.50 -22.61 83.88
CA VAL A 497 0.05 -23.92 84.36
C VAL A 497 0.02 -25.11 83.36
N SER A 498 1.10 -25.88 83.07
CA SER A 498 2.56 -25.70 83.28
C SER A 498 3.41 -26.77 82.52
N LEU A 499 4.63 -26.38 82.11
CA LEU A 499 5.92 -27.13 81.97
C LEU A 499 6.10 -28.49 81.21
N HIS A 500 7.30 -28.61 80.58
CA HIS A 500 8.08 -29.83 80.24
C HIS A 500 7.53 -30.80 79.15
N ASN A 501 8.31 -31.63 78.42
CA ASN A 501 9.75 -31.72 78.10
C ASN A 501 9.91 -32.55 76.77
N VAL A 502 10.72 -32.16 75.76
CA VAL A 502 12.14 -32.50 75.51
C VAL A 502 12.44 -33.96 75.02
N ARG A 503 12.98 -34.05 73.77
CA ARG A 503 13.90 -35.07 73.14
C ARG A 503 13.43 -36.25 72.22
N ASP A 504 14.13 -36.32 71.08
CA ASP A 504 14.82 -37.43 70.36
C ASP A 504 14.11 -38.67 69.72
N SER A 505 14.16 -38.75 68.38
CA SER A 505 14.82 -39.74 67.47
C SER A 505 14.97 -41.25 67.82
N PRO A 506 15.15 -42.21 66.85
CA PRO A 506 15.16 -42.14 65.36
C PRO A 506 14.43 -43.30 64.59
N ASN A 507 14.64 -43.32 63.25
CA ASN A 507 14.44 -44.35 62.19
C ASN A 507 14.91 -45.82 62.50
N PRO A 508 14.74 -46.85 61.61
CA PRO A 508 13.89 -47.01 60.39
C PRO A 508 13.21 -48.42 60.21
N THR A 509 12.49 -48.71 59.10
CA THR A 509 12.79 -49.79 58.09
C THR A 509 11.68 -50.15 57.06
N THR A 510 12.10 -50.29 55.79
CA THR A 510 11.59 -51.12 54.66
C THR A 510 10.10 -51.52 54.51
N ARG A 511 9.53 -51.20 53.33
CA ARG A 511 9.25 -52.20 52.27
C ARG A 511 8.94 -51.58 50.89
N GLU A 512 9.59 -52.09 49.84
CA GLU A 512 9.25 -51.78 48.45
C GLU A 512 8.20 -52.75 47.88
N ARG A 513 7.37 -52.29 46.93
CA ARG A 513 6.86 -53.16 45.84
C ARG A 513 6.35 -52.40 44.61
N ASN A 514 7.19 -52.39 43.57
CA ASN A 514 6.91 -52.39 42.13
C ASN A 514 5.67 -51.67 41.52
N ARG A 515 5.99 -50.71 40.64
CA ARG A 515 5.54 -50.59 39.22
C ARG A 515 4.03 -50.54 38.91
N GLY A 516 3.58 -49.41 38.35
CA GLY A 516 2.33 -49.32 37.57
C GLY A 516 2.11 -47.95 36.92
N ASP A 517 2.23 -47.89 35.60
CA ASP A 517 1.77 -46.84 34.66
C ASP A 517 1.82 -45.35 35.12
N SER A 518 2.83 -44.61 34.63
CA SER A 518 2.90 -43.13 34.72
C SER A 518 2.80 -42.46 33.35
N THR A 519 2.14 -43.11 32.39
CA THR A 519 2.14 -42.74 30.96
C THR A 519 0.89 -41.97 30.51
N ALA A 520 -0.21 -42.06 31.28
CA ALA A 520 -1.49 -41.42 30.97
C ALA A 520 -1.47 -39.87 31.08
N THR A 521 -0.74 -39.32 32.06
CA THR A 521 -0.86 -37.91 32.44
C THR A 521 -0.29 -36.93 31.39
N LEU A 522 0.72 -37.34 30.61
CA LEU A 522 1.35 -36.49 29.59
C LEU A 522 0.55 -36.39 28.29
N HIS A 523 -0.19 -37.44 27.91
CA HIS A 523 -1.04 -37.40 26.71
C HIS A 523 -2.30 -36.54 26.89
N SER A 524 -2.81 -36.43 28.13
CA SER A 524 -3.95 -35.56 28.46
C SER A 524 -3.65 -34.07 28.20
N ILE A 525 -2.45 -33.61 28.60
CA ILE A 525 -2.02 -32.21 28.48
C ILE A 525 -1.84 -31.81 27.00
N SER A 526 -1.28 -32.71 26.19
CA SER A 526 -1.11 -32.51 24.73
C SER A 526 -2.44 -32.35 23.97
N ALA A 527 -3.52 -32.96 24.48
CA ALA A 527 -4.84 -32.90 23.86
C ALA A 527 -5.60 -31.59 24.11
N HIS A 528 -5.34 -30.87 25.21
CA HIS A 528 -6.23 -29.80 25.69
C HIS A 528 -5.83 -28.35 25.34
N VAL A 529 -4.73 -28.13 24.61
CA VAL A 529 -4.37 -26.78 24.08
C VAL A 529 -4.03 -26.80 22.59
N LYS A 530 -4.87 -27.44 21.76
CA LYS A 530 -4.97 -27.11 20.32
C LYS A 530 -5.90 -25.91 20.06
N ALA A 531 -5.81 -24.89 20.90
CA ALA A 531 -6.26 -23.55 20.50
C ALA A 531 -5.26 -23.04 19.46
N SER A 532 -5.72 -22.81 18.22
CA SER A 532 -4.84 -22.37 17.13
C SER A 532 -4.17 -21.03 17.47
N THR A 533 -2.87 -21.06 17.78
CA THR A 533 -2.08 -19.88 18.09
C THR A 533 -2.18 -18.89 16.92
N ILE A 534 -2.68 -17.70 17.20
CA ILE A 534 -2.82 -16.63 16.21
C ILE A 534 -1.43 -16.09 15.90
N THR A 535 -1.00 -16.19 14.64
CA THR A 535 0.29 -15.66 14.15
C THR A 535 0.08 -14.67 13.00
N LEU A 536 1.13 -13.98 12.60
CA LEU A 536 1.19 -13.18 11.37
C LEU A 536 0.71 -14.01 10.17
N ASP A 537 1.31 -15.19 9.97
CA ASP A 537 1.03 -16.08 8.84
C ASP A 537 -0.35 -16.74 8.90
N SER A 538 -0.88 -17.04 10.10
CA SER A 538 -2.17 -17.71 10.26
C SER A 538 -3.38 -16.77 10.19
N HIS A 539 -3.17 -15.45 10.29
CA HIS A 539 -4.26 -14.51 10.55
C HIS A 539 -4.17 -13.16 9.83
N ILE A 540 -2.96 -12.60 9.66
CA ILE A 540 -2.76 -11.27 9.06
C ILE A 540 -2.33 -11.38 7.59
N MET A 541 -1.34 -12.22 7.26
CA MET A 541 -0.94 -12.44 5.86
C MET A 541 -2.09 -12.92 4.96
N PRO A 542 -3.02 -13.80 5.38
CA PRO A 542 -4.17 -14.18 4.56
C PRO A 542 -5.11 -13.01 4.25
N GLN A 543 -5.26 -12.05 5.17
CA GLN A 543 -6.02 -10.82 4.91
C GLN A 543 -5.27 -9.92 3.90
N ILE A 544 -3.96 -9.73 4.08
CA ILE A 544 -3.10 -8.97 3.16
C ILE A 544 -3.14 -9.57 1.74
N HIS A 545 -2.99 -10.88 1.62
CA HIS A 545 -3.05 -11.61 0.34
C HIS A 545 -4.41 -11.47 -0.34
N PHE A 546 -5.51 -11.55 0.42
CA PHE A 546 -6.85 -11.29 -0.10
C PHE A 546 -6.95 -9.87 -0.66
N ILE A 547 -6.55 -8.86 0.12
CA ILE A 547 -6.70 -7.45 -0.24
C ILE A 547 -5.89 -7.10 -1.49
N ILE A 548 -4.60 -7.47 -1.54
CA ILE A 548 -3.70 -7.15 -2.67
C ILE A 548 -4.23 -7.76 -3.97
N ARG A 549 -4.69 -9.02 -3.90
CA ARG A 549 -5.31 -9.72 -5.04
C ARG A 549 -6.57 -8.99 -5.51
N ASP A 550 -7.48 -8.70 -4.58
CA ASP A 550 -8.78 -8.07 -4.86
C ASP A 550 -8.62 -6.66 -5.49
N SER A 551 -7.70 -5.84 -4.96
CA SER A 551 -7.43 -4.51 -5.51
C SER A 551 -6.73 -4.53 -6.87
N LEU A 552 -5.82 -5.48 -7.13
CA LEU A 552 -5.23 -5.64 -8.46
C LEU A 552 -6.25 -6.19 -9.47
N LEU A 553 -7.14 -7.10 -9.07
CA LEU A 553 -8.24 -7.55 -9.94
C LEU A 553 -9.23 -6.42 -10.28
N ALA A 554 -9.50 -5.48 -9.37
CA ALA A 554 -10.23 -4.25 -9.69
C ALA A 554 -9.52 -3.40 -10.75
N ALA A 555 -8.18 -3.30 -10.67
CA ALA A 555 -7.37 -2.59 -11.66
C ALA A 555 -7.36 -3.27 -13.04
N ARG A 556 -7.49 -4.60 -13.12
CA ARG A 556 -7.44 -5.39 -14.39
C ARG A 556 -8.30 -4.82 -15.50
N SER A 557 -9.52 -4.38 -15.18
CA SER A 557 -10.47 -3.77 -16.13
C SER A 557 -10.01 -2.45 -16.78
N HIS A 558 -8.89 -1.87 -16.30
CA HIS A 558 -8.28 -0.65 -16.81
C HIS A 558 -6.98 -0.92 -17.59
N VAL A 559 -6.36 -2.09 -17.43
CA VAL A 559 -5.09 -2.44 -18.09
C VAL A 559 -5.37 -2.85 -19.54
N PRO A 560 -4.81 -2.17 -20.56
CA PRO A 560 -5.14 -2.48 -21.96
C PRO A 560 -4.57 -3.82 -22.43
N ASP A 561 -5.17 -4.43 -23.46
CA ASP A 561 -4.61 -5.64 -24.09
C ASP A 561 -3.40 -5.32 -24.99
N GLU A 562 -2.31 -6.04 -24.76
CA GLU A 562 -1.09 -5.98 -25.56
C GLU A 562 -1.20 -6.88 -26.81
N PRO A 563 -0.66 -6.47 -27.97
CA PRO A 563 -0.69 -7.26 -29.18
C PRO A 563 0.38 -8.35 -29.11
N ALA A 564 0.08 -9.52 -29.66
CA ALA A 564 0.99 -10.67 -29.61
C ALA A 564 2.36 -10.42 -30.24
N VAL A 565 2.49 -9.50 -31.22
CA VAL A 565 3.72 -9.29 -31.99
C VAL A 565 3.92 -7.84 -32.44
N PRO A 566 5.14 -7.27 -32.28
CA PRO A 566 6.08 -7.59 -31.20
C PRO A 566 5.47 -7.16 -29.85
N PRO A 567 5.56 -8.00 -28.80
CA PRO A 567 5.02 -7.66 -27.50
C PRO A 567 5.81 -6.54 -26.82
N THR A 568 5.24 -6.02 -25.73
CA THR A 568 5.97 -5.21 -24.74
C THR A 568 5.62 -5.78 -23.38
N HIS A 569 6.54 -6.56 -22.82
CA HIS A 569 6.34 -7.24 -21.55
C HIS A 569 6.37 -6.21 -20.43
N THR A 570 5.46 -6.30 -19.47
CA THR A 570 5.43 -5.35 -18.36
C THR A 570 5.29 -6.04 -17.00
N PHE A 571 5.96 -5.46 -16.02
CA PHE A 571 5.83 -5.82 -14.62
C PHE A 571 5.76 -4.55 -13.79
N GLN A 572 5.30 -4.63 -12.54
CA GLN A 572 5.35 -3.48 -11.64
C GLN A 572 5.39 -3.92 -10.18
N VAL A 573 6.29 -3.32 -9.40
CA VAL A 573 6.32 -3.44 -7.94
C VAL A 573 5.42 -2.36 -7.32
N PHE A 574 4.56 -2.76 -6.38
CA PHE A 574 3.67 -1.90 -5.61
C PHE A 574 4.00 -1.97 -4.13
N GLY A 575 3.97 -0.84 -3.44
CA GLY A 575 4.02 -0.77 -1.98
C GLY A 575 2.61 -0.63 -1.44
N TYR A 576 2.13 -1.61 -0.70
CA TYR A 576 0.84 -1.56 -0.04
C TYR A 576 1.01 -1.05 1.39
N ASP A 577 0.16 -0.10 1.78
CA ASP A 577 0.21 0.54 3.09
C ASP A 577 -1.04 0.11 3.88
N PHE A 578 -0.83 -0.62 4.97
CA PHE A 578 -1.87 -1.24 5.79
C PHE A 578 -1.85 -0.73 7.23
N LEU A 579 -3.01 -0.81 7.90
CA LEU A 579 -3.14 -0.65 9.35
C LEU A 579 -3.84 -1.87 9.93
N ILE A 580 -3.38 -2.36 11.08
CA ILE A 580 -4.08 -3.38 11.86
C ILE A 580 -4.82 -2.68 13.00
N ASP A 581 -6.07 -3.05 13.26
CA ASP A 581 -6.82 -2.57 14.42
C ASP A 581 -6.66 -3.46 15.66
N GLU A 582 -7.20 -3.01 16.79
CA GLU A 582 -7.10 -3.76 18.04
C GLU A 582 -7.80 -5.14 18.00
N ASP A 583 -8.64 -5.40 17.00
CA ASP A 583 -9.33 -6.67 16.80
C ASP A 583 -8.60 -7.61 15.81
N LEU A 584 -7.38 -7.23 15.39
CA LEU A 584 -6.53 -7.94 14.42
C LEU A 584 -7.11 -7.99 12.99
N LYS A 585 -7.96 -7.02 12.64
CA LYS A 585 -8.41 -6.82 11.26
C LYS A 585 -7.42 -5.92 10.52
N VAL A 586 -7.12 -6.29 9.28
CA VAL A 586 -6.29 -5.50 8.35
C VAL A 586 -7.16 -4.50 7.58
N TRP A 587 -6.67 -3.26 7.49
CA TRP A 587 -7.28 -2.17 6.73
C TRP A 587 -6.31 -1.61 5.69
N LEU A 588 -6.77 -1.43 4.46
CA LEU A 588 -6.01 -0.77 3.38
C LEU A 588 -6.02 0.76 3.57
N LEU A 589 -4.86 1.40 3.54
CA LEU A 589 -4.71 2.86 3.61
C LEU A 589 -4.48 3.51 2.24
N GLU A 590 -3.52 2.98 1.47
CA GLU A 590 -3.17 3.41 0.11
C GLU A 590 -2.30 2.37 -0.62
N ILE A 591 -2.14 2.55 -1.94
CA ILE A 591 -1.31 1.70 -2.81
C ILE A 591 -0.32 2.59 -3.57
N ASN A 592 0.96 2.41 -3.30
CA ASN A 592 2.06 3.18 -3.85
C ASN A 592 2.62 2.52 -5.12
N GLY A 593 2.40 3.14 -6.28
CA GLY A 593 2.79 2.61 -7.60
C GLY A 593 4.24 2.83 -8.03
N ALA A 594 5.05 3.46 -7.18
CA ALA A 594 6.49 3.61 -7.32
C ALA A 594 7.10 3.57 -5.91
N PRO A 595 7.13 2.39 -5.26
CA PRO A 595 7.47 2.28 -3.85
C PRO A 595 8.98 2.37 -3.61
N GLY A 596 9.37 3.04 -2.52
CA GLY A 596 10.64 2.78 -1.87
C GLY A 596 10.60 1.48 -1.05
N GLY A 597 11.78 1.00 -0.67
CA GLY A 597 11.97 -0.04 0.34
C GLY A 597 13.21 0.25 1.19
N PRO A 598 13.25 -0.23 2.45
CA PRO A 598 14.36 0.03 3.35
C PRO A 598 15.59 -0.77 2.96
N ASP A 599 16.78 -0.24 3.25
CA ASP A 599 18.05 -0.80 2.78
C ASP A 599 18.31 -2.24 3.26
N ARG A 600 17.76 -2.64 4.42
CA ARG A 600 17.79 -4.03 4.91
C ARG A 600 17.08 -5.02 3.97
N LEU A 601 15.93 -4.65 3.40
CA LEU A 601 15.07 -5.56 2.62
C LEU A 601 15.25 -5.41 1.10
N LYS A 602 15.62 -4.20 0.66
CA LYS A 602 15.73 -3.80 -0.75
C LYS A 602 16.58 -4.78 -1.61
N PRO A 603 17.77 -5.26 -1.17
CA PRO A 603 18.58 -6.17 -1.99
C PRO A 603 17.91 -7.53 -2.23
N ALA A 604 17.23 -8.10 -1.24
CA ALA A 604 16.53 -9.38 -1.35
C ALA A 604 15.28 -9.25 -2.23
N LEU A 605 14.41 -8.29 -1.90
CA LEU A 605 13.19 -7.96 -2.66
C LEU A 605 13.48 -7.78 -4.16
N VAL A 606 14.55 -7.06 -4.49
CA VAL A 606 14.93 -6.79 -5.88
C VAL A 606 15.52 -8.01 -6.58
N LYS A 607 16.35 -8.79 -5.90
CA LYS A 607 16.89 -10.05 -6.44
C LYS A 607 15.75 -11.02 -6.81
N ASP A 608 14.73 -11.07 -5.95
CA ASP A 608 13.55 -11.93 -6.10
C ASP A 608 12.60 -11.40 -7.18
N THR A 609 12.53 -10.06 -7.34
CA THR A 609 11.87 -9.40 -8.48
C THR A 609 12.58 -9.72 -9.81
N ILE A 610 13.92 -9.64 -9.87
CA ILE A 610 14.69 -9.96 -11.10
C ILE A 610 14.44 -11.41 -11.52
N GLU A 611 14.41 -12.34 -10.57
CA GLU A 611 14.20 -13.76 -10.82
C GLU A 611 12.85 -14.06 -11.48
N LEU A 612 11.79 -13.36 -11.10
CA LEU A 612 10.44 -13.53 -11.64
C LEU A 612 10.16 -12.67 -12.89
N ALA A 613 10.64 -11.42 -12.92
CA ALA A 613 10.21 -10.42 -13.89
C ALA A 613 11.22 -10.16 -15.03
N VAL A 614 12.49 -10.54 -14.88
CA VAL A 614 13.57 -10.17 -15.82
C VAL A 614 14.35 -11.40 -16.29
N ALA A 615 14.76 -12.30 -15.39
CA ALA A 615 15.54 -13.48 -15.70
C ALA A 615 14.87 -14.47 -16.69
N PRO A 616 13.53 -14.66 -16.73
CA PRO A 616 12.89 -15.53 -17.72
C PRO A 616 13.06 -15.06 -19.17
N TYR A 617 13.14 -13.74 -19.37
CA TYR A 617 13.29 -13.11 -20.69
C TYR A 617 14.75 -13.06 -21.15
N PHE A 618 15.72 -13.06 -20.22
CA PHE A 618 17.12 -12.74 -20.50
C PHE A 618 18.10 -13.81 -19.97
N PRO A 619 18.25 -14.95 -20.70
CA PRO A 619 19.10 -16.08 -20.31
C PRO A 619 20.53 -15.73 -19.85
N GLY A 620 20.87 -16.27 -18.68
CA GLY A 620 22.16 -16.06 -18.02
C GLY A 620 22.23 -14.80 -17.15
N THR A 621 21.14 -14.05 -16.99
CA THR A 621 21.04 -12.98 -15.98
C THR A 621 21.11 -13.53 -14.55
N MET A 622 20.50 -14.68 -14.29
CA MET A 622 20.62 -15.42 -13.03
C MET A 622 20.81 -16.91 -13.30
N ASN A 623 21.47 -17.62 -12.37
CA ASN A 623 21.63 -19.07 -12.45
C ASN A 623 20.41 -19.79 -11.86
N LEU A 624 19.31 -19.81 -12.63
CA LEU A 624 18.03 -20.42 -12.25
C LEU A 624 18.09 -21.93 -11.94
N LYS A 625 19.24 -22.60 -12.16
CA LYS A 625 19.46 -23.99 -11.74
C LYS A 625 19.68 -24.12 -10.22
N VAL A 626 20.10 -23.04 -9.55
CA VAL A 626 20.22 -23.00 -8.09
C VAL A 626 18.83 -22.70 -7.51
N LYS A 627 18.08 -23.74 -7.17
CA LYS A 627 16.83 -23.58 -6.41
C LYS A 627 17.16 -22.91 -5.06
N ARG A 628 16.60 -21.74 -4.85
CA ARG A 628 16.61 -21.00 -3.59
C ARG A 628 15.19 -20.65 -3.19
N HIS A 629 14.98 -20.24 -1.95
CA HIS A 629 13.73 -19.58 -1.59
C HIS A 629 13.65 -18.22 -2.29
N ASN A 630 12.44 -17.87 -2.71
CA ASN A 630 12.07 -16.59 -3.30
C ASN A 630 10.91 -16.08 -2.46
N GLY A 631 11.05 -14.89 -1.87
CA GLY A 631 10.12 -14.32 -0.90
C GLY A 631 8.76 -13.95 -1.49
N TYR A 632 8.54 -14.08 -2.80
CA TYR A 632 7.26 -13.81 -3.44
C TYR A 632 6.31 -15.03 -3.44
N VAL A 633 5.28 -14.98 -2.59
CA VAL A 633 4.14 -15.91 -2.62
C VAL A 633 3.17 -15.50 -3.72
N ARG A 634 2.86 -16.41 -4.65
CA ARG A 634 1.83 -16.21 -5.68
C ARG A 634 0.43 -16.25 -5.06
N VAL A 635 -0.34 -15.18 -5.19
CA VAL A 635 -1.71 -15.05 -4.64
C VAL A 635 -2.80 -15.06 -5.72
N TYR A 636 -2.41 -14.99 -7.00
CA TYR A 636 -3.31 -15.15 -8.15
C TYR A 636 -2.62 -15.94 -9.29
N PRO A 637 -3.28 -16.96 -9.86
CA PRO A 637 -2.79 -17.68 -11.03
C PRO A 637 -2.99 -16.89 -12.32
#